data_AF-A0A4R2PD29-F1
#
_entry.id   AF-A0A4R2PD29-F1
#
_cell.length_a   1.000
_cell.length_b   1.000
_cell.length_c   1.000
_cell.angle_alpha   90.00
_cell.angle_beta   90.00
_cell.angle_gamma   90.00
#
_symmetry.space_group_name_H-M   'P 1'
#
loop_
_entity.id
_entity.type
_entity.pdbx_description
1 polymer ?
#
loop_
_entity_poly.entity_id
_entity_poly.type
_entity_poly.pdbx_seq_one_letter_code
_entity_poly.pdbx_strand_id
1 'polypeptide(L)'
;MSVAVRLGKVWRFVQIYGPGRTVEKAASRQTAAWPKRYRRRGPQDVAIIGCGQFGWSTIAHFVARGRGNRFGWCYDPDPARRAAMARRFGFRSAVADPWTALETEPCDTVYIASNHASHADYAVAALAAGKRVYVEKPVAVSLDQLARLEAARRASRRALHAGYNRPFSAAIRRLAPRLAAERGRPLTLSCTVAGHVLGPDHWYRDPAEGTRICGNVGHWLDLAVHLLSLDGALPDAWEITLAPANADEADENVSIVLTSARGDLISIVLTARAEPFEGIRESILLQRGTLQAEIADFRALRVWDGPKRRTHRFLPKDVGHETAILQPFDRQGDWQARWREVLRSSLWMLTITHMVRTGERRRAFTFTHALADLDDRVLAAQAAQAAQIADKTGAPPRPGGNGERETKPMKQVLQSLKDGSTLVETVPAPRPGRGQVVVRTHKTLISAGTERMLVDFGKANLLDKARQQPEKVAEVIAKIRTDGLATTLEAVQSKLGQPIPMGYSNVGTVTAVGAGVTGLAVGDRVVSNGHHAEMVRVPPNLCAKVPAGVGDDTAVFTVVGAIALQGIRLAGPSLGETVAVTGLGLIGLMAVQLLRAQGVRVLGIDMDPAKLDLARRFGAETVDLAKAEDPVAKAAALTDGHGVDAVLLTAATKSSTPVAQAARMCRKRGRIVLVGVTGLSLNRADFYEKELTFQVSCSYGPGRYDPAYEQHGQDYPIGFVRWTEQRNFQAVLAMMASGAVRTDALVSHRFPLDRAADAYGALSGGPALGVLLETGVEGLPDTAPAESVSLDQNSPRPAADGRVGVSFIGAGNYAGRVLAPAVAKTVARFEIVASGGGVSGTLMGRARGFRTSTTDTDTVFADPATDLVVVSTPHNSHAALAARALEAGKAAFVEKPLALTLADLDALERAYDTAAQAGRSPFLMVGFNRRFSPHVQALRARLNARAAPPAMVMTVNAGAIPLDHWTQDPAQGGGRLIGEACHFVDLARYLADAPIVRAQIDGLRPTAGAHGHDTATITLGFANGAVATIHYFANGHKGVAKERIEVFQAGAVYALDNFRRTRAVGDKGFKTVRSRGQDKGNAACVAATIDSLTRAAPAPIPAAELFEVSRTVIDLATRFDPRLGGSAGGGDDNGAAAG
;
A
#
# COMPACT_ATOMS: atom_id res chain seq x y z
N MET A 1 11.92 -31.71 -39.96
CA MET A 1 12.32 -31.94 -38.54
C MET A 1 13.25 -33.15 -38.43
N SER A 2 14.45 -32.95 -37.89
CA SER A 2 15.43 -34.02 -37.61
C SER A 2 15.00 -34.95 -36.47
N VAL A 3 15.62 -36.13 -36.37
CA VAL A 3 15.27 -37.17 -35.39
C VAL A 3 15.43 -36.67 -33.95
N ALA A 4 16.49 -35.94 -33.64
CA ALA A 4 16.73 -35.35 -32.31
C ALA A 4 15.58 -34.42 -31.84
N VAL A 5 15.01 -33.62 -32.75
CA VAL A 5 13.86 -32.74 -32.44
C VAL A 5 12.60 -33.56 -32.16
N ARG A 6 12.41 -34.70 -32.83
CA ARG A 6 11.29 -35.62 -32.54
C ARG A 6 11.47 -36.30 -31.18
N LEU A 7 12.66 -36.82 -30.87
CA LEU A 7 12.99 -37.45 -29.58
C LEU A 7 12.83 -36.48 -28.41
N GLY A 8 13.36 -35.26 -28.53
CA GLY A 8 13.19 -34.21 -27.51
C GLY A 8 11.73 -33.85 -27.26
N LYS A 9 10.89 -33.85 -28.30
CA LYS A 9 9.43 -33.64 -28.16
C LYS A 9 8.74 -34.78 -27.41
N VAL A 10 9.13 -36.04 -27.66
CA VAL A 10 8.60 -37.22 -26.96
C VAL A 10 8.99 -37.22 -25.48
N TRP A 11 10.28 -37.11 -25.17
CA TRP A 11 10.78 -37.05 -23.78
C TRP A 11 10.11 -35.95 -22.95
N ARG A 12 9.86 -34.80 -23.58
CA ARG A 12 9.21 -33.66 -22.94
C ARG A 12 7.72 -33.88 -22.69
N PHE A 13 7.00 -34.56 -23.58
CA PHE A 13 5.62 -34.99 -23.30
C PHE A 13 5.57 -35.98 -22.12
N VAL A 14 6.56 -36.89 -22.01
CA VAL A 14 6.70 -37.79 -20.84
C VAL A 14 6.88 -37.02 -19.54
N GLN A 15 7.66 -35.93 -19.53
CA GLN A 15 7.81 -35.06 -18.34
C GLN A 15 6.54 -34.28 -17.95
N ILE A 16 5.67 -33.96 -18.92
CA ILE A 16 4.44 -33.18 -18.67
C ILE A 16 3.28 -34.09 -18.25
N TYR A 17 3.06 -35.19 -18.99
CA TYR A 17 1.87 -36.03 -18.90
C TYR A 17 2.14 -37.43 -18.31
N GLY A 18 3.40 -37.78 -18.05
CA GLY A 18 3.83 -39.16 -17.78
C GLY A 18 3.95 -40.02 -19.05
N PRO A 19 4.66 -41.15 -18.98
CA PRO A 19 4.92 -41.99 -20.16
C PRO A 19 3.63 -42.61 -20.71
N GLY A 20 2.76 -43.13 -19.84
CA GLY A 20 1.52 -43.80 -20.24
C GLY A 20 0.58 -42.90 -21.06
N ARG A 21 0.28 -41.70 -20.58
CA ARG A 21 -0.61 -40.75 -21.27
C ARG A 21 0.03 -40.17 -22.54
N THR A 22 1.36 -40.07 -22.59
CA THR A 22 2.09 -39.68 -23.80
C THR A 22 1.89 -40.68 -24.93
N VAL A 23 1.95 -41.99 -24.64
CA VAL A 23 1.67 -43.05 -25.63
C VAL A 23 0.22 -42.97 -26.13
N GLU A 24 -0.77 -42.79 -25.25
CA GLU A 24 -2.17 -42.65 -25.68
C GLU A 24 -2.39 -41.41 -26.57
N LYS A 25 -1.74 -40.28 -26.24
CA LYS A 25 -1.81 -39.02 -27.01
C LYS A 25 -1.05 -39.07 -28.35
N ALA A 26 -0.17 -40.05 -28.54
CA ALA A 26 0.42 -40.37 -29.85
C ALA A 26 -0.50 -41.31 -30.66
N ALA A 27 -0.93 -42.43 -30.08
CA ALA A 27 -1.76 -43.43 -30.75
C ALA A 27 -3.08 -42.85 -31.29
N SER A 28 -3.76 -42.02 -30.48
CA SER A 28 -5.00 -41.33 -30.86
C SER A 28 -4.86 -40.38 -32.07
N ARG A 29 -3.66 -39.89 -32.37
CA ARG A 29 -3.40 -39.00 -33.52
C ARG A 29 -3.15 -39.74 -34.82
N GLN A 30 -2.86 -41.04 -34.73
CA GLN A 30 -2.62 -41.93 -35.86
C GLN A 30 -3.75 -42.95 -36.03
N THR A 31 -4.84 -42.82 -35.24
CA THR A 31 -5.90 -43.85 -35.10
C THR A 31 -5.35 -45.26 -34.84
N ALA A 32 -4.17 -45.35 -34.20
CA ALA A 32 -3.36 -46.57 -34.10
C ALA A 32 -3.93 -47.56 -33.07
N ALA A 33 -4.88 -48.37 -33.51
CA ALA A 33 -5.70 -49.24 -32.68
C ALA A 33 -5.05 -50.59 -32.32
N TRP A 34 -3.85 -50.56 -31.72
CA TRP A 34 -3.18 -51.75 -31.18
C TRP A 34 -3.85 -52.19 -29.87
N PRO A 35 -4.37 -53.43 -29.74
CA PRO A 35 -5.19 -53.83 -28.60
C PRO A 35 -4.38 -53.88 -27.28
N LYS A 36 -4.93 -53.31 -26.21
CA LYS A 36 -4.29 -53.24 -24.89
C LYS A 36 -5.16 -53.90 -23.82
N ARG A 37 -4.66 -54.99 -23.23
CA ARG A 37 -5.38 -55.75 -22.20
C ARG A 37 -5.35 -54.99 -20.86
N TYR A 38 -6.48 -54.40 -20.48
CA TYR A 38 -6.73 -53.89 -19.13
C TYR A 38 -7.44 -54.96 -18.29
N ARG A 39 -7.18 -55.04 -16.98
CA ARG A 39 -7.94 -55.94 -16.08
C ARG A 39 -9.41 -55.51 -16.06
N ARG A 40 -10.34 -56.45 -16.33
CA ARG A 40 -11.79 -56.25 -16.15
C ARG A 40 -12.08 -56.10 -14.65
N ARG A 41 -12.87 -55.09 -14.27
CA ARG A 41 -13.16 -54.72 -12.88
C ARG A 41 -14.62 -54.26 -12.78
N GLY A 42 -15.53 -55.22 -12.64
CA GLY A 42 -16.98 -55.00 -12.65
C GLY A 42 -17.62 -55.10 -14.05
N PRO A 43 -18.90 -54.72 -14.18
CA PRO A 43 -19.61 -54.72 -15.46
C PRO A 43 -19.07 -53.66 -16.42
N GLN A 44 -19.39 -53.84 -17.71
CA GLN A 44 -19.24 -52.81 -18.74
C GLN A 44 -20.45 -51.88 -18.65
N ASP A 45 -20.28 -50.73 -18.00
CA ASP A 45 -21.36 -49.78 -17.67
C ASP A 45 -21.03 -48.34 -18.09
N VAL A 46 -19.85 -48.10 -18.70
CA VAL A 46 -19.37 -46.79 -19.14
C VAL A 46 -19.53 -46.61 -20.64
N ALA A 47 -20.29 -45.60 -21.06
CA ALA A 47 -20.37 -45.14 -22.43
C ALA A 47 -19.51 -43.88 -22.66
N ILE A 48 -19.03 -43.66 -23.90
CA ILE A 48 -18.36 -42.41 -24.30
C ILE A 48 -18.96 -41.88 -25.62
N ILE A 49 -19.47 -40.65 -25.57
CA ILE A 49 -19.87 -39.83 -26.71
C ILE A 49 -18.72 -38.85 -27.01
N GLY A 50 -18.08 -38.99 -28.16
CA GLY A 50 -16.86 -38.27 -28.54
C GLY A 50 -15.58 -39.10 -28.37
N CYS A 51 -15.13 -39.75 -29.45
CA CYS A 51 -13.92 -40.60 -29.46
C CYS A 51 -12.63 -39.83 -29.78
N GLY A 52 -12.70 -38.50 -29.88
CA GLY A 52 -11.58 -37.60 -30.16
C GLY A 52 -10.46 -37.59 -29.11
N GLN A 53 -9.49 -36.68 -29.31
CA GLN A 53 -8.24 -36.60 -28.53
C GLN A 53 -8.44 -36.62 -27.01
N PHE A 54 -9.48 -35.95 -26.49
CA PHE A 54 -9.76 -35.92 -25.05
C PHE A 54 -10.42 -37.22 -24.57
N GLY A 55 -11.49 -37.68 -25.23
CA GLY A 55 -12.14 -38.97 -24.94
C GLY A 55 -11.12 -40.12 -24.88
N TRP A 56 -10.20 -40.19 -25.83
CA TRP A 56 -9.16 -41.22 -25.88
C TRP A 56 -8.03 -41.02 -24.86
N SER A 57 -7.27 -39.92 -24.97
CA SER A 57 -6.02 -39.74 -24.21
C SER A 57 -6.22 -39.23 -22.78
N THR A 58 -7.47 -39.04 -22.37
CA THR A 58 -7.84 -38.49 -21.07
C THR A 58 -8.92 -39.34 -20.41
N ILE A 59 -10.16 -39.37 -20.94
CA ILE A 59 -11.27 -40.08 -20.29
C ILE A 59 -11.03 -41.59 -20.27
N ALA A 60 -10.95 -42.23 -21.44
CA ALA A 60 -10.73 -43.67 -21.55
C ALA A 60 -9.42 -44.11 -20.87
N HIS A 61 -8.35 -43.31 -20.95
CA HIS A 61 -7.10 -43.58 -20.23
C HIS A 61 -7.28 -43.67 -18.71
N PHE A 62 -7.87 -42.66 -18.07
CA PHE A 62 -7.99 -42.61 -16.62
C PHE A 62 -9.07 -43.56 -16.08
N VAL A 63 -10.18 -43.75 -16.79
CA VAL A 63 -11.17 -44.78 -16.46
C VAL A 63 -10.56 -46.18 -16.55
N ALA A 64 -9.85 -46.50 -17.65
CA ALA A 64 -9.19 -47.81 -17.81
C ALA A 64 -8.10 -48.08 -16.75
N ARG A 65 -7.36 -47.05 -16.36
CA ARG A 65 -6.28 -47.11 -15.36
C ARG A 65 -6.83 -47.27 -13.93
N GLY A 66 -7.79 -46.43 -13.53
CA GLY A 66 -8.35 -46.46 -12.17
C GLY A 66 -9.36 -47.58 -11.96
N ARG A 67 -10.29 -47.74 -12.91
CA ARG A 67 -11.47 -48.61 -12.79
C ARG A 67 -11.45 -49.84 -13.71
N GLY A 68 -10.41 -50.05 -14.52
CA GLY A 68 -10.27 -51.23 -15.38
C GLY A 68 -11.10 -51.14 -16.67
N ASN A 69 -11.16 -52.23 -17.46
CA ASN A 69 -12.09 -52.24 -18.59
C ASN A 69 -13.54 -52.35 -18.07
N ARG A 70 -14.28 -51.23 -18.20
CA ARG A 70 -15.71 -51.08 -17.89
C ARG A 70 -16.50 -50.50 -19.07
N PHE A 71 -15.94 -50.56 -20.28
CA PHE A 71 -16.49 -49.86 -21.43
C PHE A 71 -17.60 -50.65 -22.11
N GLY A 72 -18.81 -50.08 -22.12
CA GLY A 72 -19.96 -50.57 -22.87
C GLY A 72 -19.84 -50.16 -24.33
N TRP A 73 -20.44 -49.02 -24.70
CA TRP A 73 -20.49 -48.53 -26.08
C TRP A 73 -19.79 -47.18 -26.27
N CYS A 74 -19.41 -46.86 -27.51
CA CYS A 74 -18.85 -45.56 -27.86
C CYS A 74 -19.44 -45.01 -29.17
N TYR A 75 -19.49 -43.68 -29.26
CA TYR A 75 -19.93 -42.93 -30.43
C TYR A 75 -18.95 -41.81 -30.79
N ASP A 76 -18.81 -41.56 -32.09
CA ASP A 76 -18.19 -40.39 -32.71
C ASP A 76 -18.80 -40.29 -34.11
N PRO A 77 -19.10 -39.10 -34.66
CA PRO A 77 -19.57 -38.98 -36.04
C PRO A 77 -18.62 -39.65 -37.05
N ASP A 78 -17.31 -39.59 -36.80
CA ASP A 78 -16.26 -40.27 -37.58
C ASP A 78 -16.26 -41.79 -37.29
N PRO A 79 -16.63 -42.66 -38.26
CA PRO A 79 -16.70 -44.11 -38.05
C PRO A 79 -15.34 -44.74 -37.70
N ALA A 80 -14.24 -44.19 -38.22
CA ALA A 80 -12.90 -44.69 -37.97
C ALA A 80 -12.46 -44.40 -36.54
N ARG A 81 -12.81 -43.24 -35.97
CA ARG A 81 -12.52 -42.91 -34.56
C ARG A 81 -13.23 -43.84 -33.58
N ARG A 82 -14.53 -44.08 -33.76
CA ARG A 82 -15.29 -44.98 -32.86
C ARG A 82 -14.81 -46.44 -32.98
N ALA A 83 -14.56 -46.93 -34.20
CA ALA A 83 -13.99 -48.26 -34.40
C ALA A 83 -12.57 -48.42 -33.79
N ALA A 84 -11.72 -47.39 -33.93
CA ALA A 84 -10.37 -47.39 -33.36
C ALA A 84 -10.39 -47.31 -31.83
N MET A 85 -11.26 -46.50 -31.23
CA MET A 85 -11.42 -46.42 -29.77
C MET A 85 -11.93 -47.76 -29.20
N ALA A 86 -12.95 -48.34 -29.83
CA ALA A 86 -13.53 -49.61 -29.40
C ALA A 86 -12.47 -50.73 -29.35
N ARG A 87 -11.72 -50.91 -30.44
CA ARG A 87 -10.61 -51.88 -30.53
C ARG A 87 -9.49 -51.58 -29.53
N ARG A 88 -9.22 -50.31 -29.23
CA ARG A 88 -8.09 -49.90 -28.39
C ARG A 88 -8.31 -50.04 -26.88
N PHE A 89 -9.55 -49.93 -26.41
CA PHE A 89 -9.88 -50.02 -24.98
C PHE A 89 -10.77 -51.22 -24.63
N GLY A 90 -11.34 -51.91 -25.62
CA GLY A 90 -12.20 -53.08 -25.41
C GLY A 90 -13.63 -52.72 -25.06
N PHE A 91 -14.22 -51.75 -25.78
CA PHE A 91 -15.66 -51.52 -25.77
C PHE A 91 -16.38 -52.74 -26.37
N ARG A 92 -17.63 -52.97 -25.97
CA ARG A 92 -18.53 -53.99 -26.54
C ARG A 92 -19.00 -53.60 -27.95
N SER A 93 -19.36 -52.33 -28.14
CA SER A 93 -20.00 -51.83 -29.36
C SER A 93 -19.48 -50.42 -29.72
N ALA A 94 -19.52 -50.10 -31.01
CA ALA A 94 -19.27 -48.76 -31.56
C ALA A 94 -20.51 -48.36 -32.37
N VAL A 95 -21.40 -47.58 -31.75
CA VAL A 95 -22.76 -47.34 -32.26
C VAL A 95 -22.77 -46.32 -33.40
N ALA A 96 -23.74 -46.42 -34.30
CA ALA A 96 -23.93 -45.46 -35.39
C ALA A 96 -24.81 -44.26 -34.99
N ASP A 97 -25.74 -44.47 -34.06
CA ASP A 97 -26.59 -43.45 -33.46
C ASP A 97 -26.41 -43.46 -31.93
N PRO A 98 -26.04 -42.33 -31.29
CA PRO A 98 -25.95 -42.24 -29.85
C PRO A 98 -27.32 -42.10 -29.17
N TRP A 99 -28.36 -41.60 -29.85
CA TRP A 99 -29.65 -41.30 -29.24
C TRP A 99 -30.41 -42.59 -28.89
N THR A 100 -30.62 -43.47 -29.88
CA THR A 100 -31.16 -44.83 -29.65
C THR A 100 -30.28 -45.61 -28.67
N ALA A 101 -28.96 -45.45 -28.70
CA ALA A 101 -28.04 -46.14 -27.79
C ALA A 101 -28.12 -45.67 -26.32
N LEU A 102 -28.52 -44.43 -26.06
CA LEU A 102 -28.80 -43.98 -24.69
C LEU A 102 -29.98 -44.75 -24.09
N GLU A 103 -31.00 -45.05 -24.87
CA GLU A 103 -32.18 -45.78 -24.39
C GLU A 103 -31.93 -47.30 -24.35
N THR A 104 -31.39 -47.87 -25.44
CA THR A 104 -31.36 -49.31 -25.68
C THR A 104 -30.09 -50.04 -25.22
N GLU A 105 -28.92 -49.40 -25.28
CA GLU A 105 -27.65 -50.08 -24.96
C GLU A 105 -27.31 -50.02 -23.46
N PRO A 106 -26.81 -51.12 -22.86
CA PRO A 106 -26.57 -51.20 -21.43
C PRO A 106 -25.37 -50.33 -20.99
N CYS A 107 -25.69 -49.16 -20.44
CA CYS A 107 -24.78 -48.29 -19.69
C CYS A 107 -25.48 -47.70 -18.45
N ASP A 108 -24.68 -47.31 -17.45
CA ASP A 108 -25.12 -46.56 -16.26
C ASP A 108 -24.43 -45.19 -16.15
N THR A 109 -23.23 -45.04 -16.73
CA THR A 109 -22.51 -43.75 -16.78
C THR A 109 -22.12 -43.38 -18.20
N VAL A 110 -22.51 -42.18 -18.64
CA VAL A 110 -22.19 -41.62 -19.96
C VAL A 110 -21.18 -40.48 -19.80
N TYR A 111 -20.06 -40.54 -20.52
CA TYR A 111 -19.13 -39.43 -20.66
C TYR A 111 -19.35 -38.74 -22.00
N ILE A 112 -19.57 -37.43 -21.97
CA ILE A 112 -19.77 -36.58 -23.14
C ILE A 112 -18.53 -35.71 -23.31
N ALA A 113 -17.86 -35.85 -24.44
CA ALA A 113 -16.67 -35.08 -24.86
C ALA A 113 -16.67 -34.90 -26.39
N SER A 114 -17.84 -34.51 -26.90
CA SER A 114 -18.08 -34.11 -28.29
C SER A 114 -17.72 -32.63 -28.48
N ASN A 115 -18.31 -31.97 -29.48
CA ASN A 115 -18.25 -30.53 -29.66
C ASN A 115 -19.14 -29.82 -28.62
N HIS A 116 -18.75 -28.63 -28.15
CA HIS A 116 -19.42 -27.93 -27.04
C HIS A 116 -20.90 -27.67 -27.33
N ALA A 117 -21.22 -27.28 -28.57
CA ALA A 117 -22.60 -27.01 -29.02
C ALA A 117 -23.55 -28.19 -28.76
N SER A 118 -23.05 -29.43 -28.77
CA SER A 118 -23.85 -30.65 -28.56
C SER A 118 -23.90 -31.15 -27.10
N HIS A 119 -23.11 -30.56 -26.19
CA HIS A 119 -22.93 -31.09 -24.84
C HIS A 119 -24.23 -31.13 -24.02
N ALA A 120 -25.02 -30.05 -24.07
CA ALA A 120 -26.26 -29.94 -23.31
C ALA A 120 -27.31 -30.95 -23.80
N ASP A 121 -27.49 -31.10 -25.11
CA ASP A 121 -28.51 -31.99 -25.69
C ASP A 121 -28.22 -33.47 -25.41
N TYR A 122 -26.97 -33.92 -25.57
CA TYR A 122 -26.57 -35.28 -25.14
C TYR A 122 -26.74 -35.50 -23.63
N ALA A 123 -26.49 -34.48 -22.81
CA ALA A 123 -26.64 -34.59 -21.36
C ALA A 123 -28.12 -34.64 -20.93
N VAL A 124 -28.99 -33.85 -21.56
CA VAL A 124 -30.45 -33.90 -21.38
C VAL A 124 -30.99 -35.29 -21.72
N ALA A 125 -30.66 -35.81 -22.91
CA ALA A 125 -31.11 -37.14 -23.33
C ALA A 125 -30.60 -38.26 -22.39
N ALA A 126 -29.34 -38.20 -21.96
CA ALA A 126 -28.78 -39.19 -21.04
C ALA A 126 -29.40 -39.12 -19.62
N LEU A 127 -29.78 -37.93 -19.14
CA LEU A 127 -30.49 -37.77 -17.86
C LEU A 127 -31.93 -38.26 -17.93
N ALA A 128 -32.62 -38.05 -19.07
CA ALA A 128 -33.96 -38.56 -19.35
C ALA A 128 -33.97 -40.09 -19.46
N ALA A 129 -32.99 -40.69 -20.17
CA ALA A 129 -32.74 -42.13 -20.22
C ALA A 129 -32.19 -42.71 -18.90
N GLY A 130 -32.27 -41.97 -17.79
CA GLY A 130 -31.98 -42.44 -16.44
C GLY A 130 -30.53 -42.83 -16.19
N LYS A 131 -29.56 -42.25 -16.92
CA LYS A 131 -28.11 -42.50 -16.76
C LYS A 131 -27.46 -41.44 -15.85
N ARG A 132 -26.29 -41.77 -15.30
CA ARG A 132 -25.37 -40.82 -14.65
C ARG A 132 -24.49 -40.17 -15.73
N VAL A 133 -24.24 -38.88 -15.64
CA VAL A 133 -23.67 -38.10 -16.75
C VAL A 133 -22.42 -37.35 -16.31
N TYR A 134 -21.38 -37.37 -17.15
CA TYR A 134 -20.21 -36.52 -17.05
C TYR A 134 -20.03 -35.73 -18.35
N VAL A 135 -19.98 -34.40 -18.26
CA VAL A 135 -19.83 -33.51 -19.42
C VAL A 135 -18.44 -32.86 -19.38
N GLU A 136 -17.66 -32.96 -20.45
CA GLU A 136 -16.46 -32.12 -20.65
C GLU A 136 -16.87 -30.64 -20.65
N LYS A 137 -15.99 -29.70 -20.26
CA LYS A 137 -16.39 -28.29 -20.24
C LYS A 137 -16.57 -27.74 -21.67
N PRO A 138 -17.42 -26.72 -21.90
CA PRO A 138 -18.43 -26.20 -20.98
C PRO A 138 -19.65 -27.14 -20.94
N VAL A 139 -20.51 -27.02 -19.92
CA VAL A 139 -21.74 -27.82 -19.82
C VAL A 139 -22.85 -27.34 -20.76
N ALA A 140 -22.80 -26.07 -21.17
CA ALA A 140 -23.71 -25.40 -22.10
C ALA A 140 -23.01 -24.19 -22.74
N VAL A 141 -23.50 -23.74 -23.90
CA VAL A 141 -22.94 -22.57 -24.64
C VAL A 141 -23.95 -21.43 -24.85
N SER A 142 -25.20 -21.60 -24.40
CA SER A 142 -26.20 -20.54 -24.23
C SER A 142 -26.93 -20.70 -22.88
N LEU A 143 -27.64 -19.65 -22.44
CA LEU A 143 -28.50 -19.72 -21.24
C LEU A 143 -29.63 -20.73 -21.43
N ASP A 144 -30.19 -20.85 -22.62
CA ASP A 144 -31.33 -21.72 -22.90
C ASP A 144 -30.90 -23.20 -22.96
N GLN A 145 -29.66 -23.49 -23.37
CA GLN A 145 -29.05 -24.80 -23.17
C GLN A 145 -28.81 -25.11 -21.68
N LEU A 146 -28.36 -24.13 -20.89
CA LEU A 146 -28.14 -24.31 -19.46
C LEU A 146 -29.49 -24.54 -18.74
N ALA A 147 -30.54 -23.83 -19.13
CA ALA A 147 -31.90 -24.01 -18.62
C ALA A 147 -32.48 -25.39 -18.96
N ARG A 148 -32.39 -25.84 -20.22
CA ARG A 148 -32.82 -27.20 -20.61
C ARG A 148 -32.06 -28.29 -19.86
N LEU A 149 -30.74 -28.12 -19.67
CA LEU A 149 -29.92 -29.06 -18.91
C LEU A 149 -30.28 -29.08 -17.40
N GLU A 150 -30.47 -27.92 -16.80
CA GLU A 150 -30.86 -27.79 -15.39
C GLU A 150 -32.29 -28.32 -15.14
N ALA A 151 -33.22 -28.11 -16.07
CA ALA A 151 -34.56 -28.70 -16.04
C ALA A 151 -34.50 -30.25 -16.09
N ALA A 152 -33.74 -30.83 -17.03
CA ALA A 152 -33.54 -32.28 -17.11
C ALA A 152 -32.85 -32.84 -15.85
N ARG A 153 -31.91 -32.08 -15.25
CA ARG A 153 -31.25 -32.44 -13.98
C ARG A 153 -32.17 -32.30 -12.76
N ARG A 154 -33.18 -31.43 -12.79
CA ARG A 154 -34.23 -31.35 -11.75
C ARG A 154 -35.20 -32.54 -11.83
N ALA A 155 -35.54 -32.97 -13.04
CA ALA A 155 -36.36 -34.16 -13.27
C ALA A 155 -35.63 -35.48 -12.93
N SER A 156 -34.32 -35.56 -13.19
CA SER A 156 -33.54 -36.80 -13.02
C SER A 156 -32.98 -36.99 -11.61
N ARG A 157 -33.12 -38.20 -11.05
CA ARG A 157 -32.51 -38.62 -9.77
C ARG A 157 -31.05 -39.06 -9.91
N ARG A 158 -30.41 -38.84 -11.06
CA ARG A 158 -29.04 -39.27 -11.36
C ARG A 158 -28.03 -38.14 -11.22
N ALA A 159 -26.79 -38.50 -10.93
CA ALA A 159 -25.70 -37.52 -10.78
C ALA A 159 -25.27 -36.94 -12.13
N LEU A 160 -25.09 -35.62 -12.15
CA LEU A 160 -24.53 -34.84 -13.26
C LEU A 160 -23.20 -34.21 -12.82
N HIS A 161 -22.14 -34.46 -13.57
CA HIS A 161 -20.78 -34.00 -13.28
C HIS A 161 -20.19 -33.19 -14.45
N ALA A 162 -19.25 -32.28 -14.15
CA ALA A 162 -18.60 -31.43 -15.14
C ALA A 162 -17.06 -31.55 -15.13
N GLY A 163 -16.46 -31.29 -16.30
CA GLY A 163 -15.03 -31.50 -16.58
C GLY A 163 -14.05 -30.46 -16.04
N TYR A 164 -14.50 -29.47 -15.25
CA TYR A 164 -13.61 -28.47 -14.69
C TYR A 164 -12.67 -29.07 -13.63
N ASN A 165 -11.41 -29.25 -14.03
CA ASN A 165 -10.43 -30.07 -13.33
C ASN A 165 -9.61 -29.33 -12.26
N ARG A 166 -9.47 -27.99 -12.36
CA ARG A 166 -8.59 -27.18 -11.49
C ARG A 166 -8.89 -27.33 -9.98
N PRO A 167 -10.16 -27.30 -9.52
CA PRO A 167 -10.52 -27.61 -8.12
C PRO A 167 -9.93 -28.91 -7.57
N PHE A 168 -9.89 -29.95 -8.40
CA PHE A 168 -9.47 -31.30 -8.00
C PHE A 168 -7.94 -31.51 -7.94
N SER A 169 -7.14 -30.51 -8.29
CA SER A 169 -5.67 -30.58 -8.20
C SER A 169 -5.18 -30.78 -6.76
N ALA A 170 -4.05 -31.47 -6.58
CA ALA A 170 -3.39 -31.60 -5.28
C ALA A 170 -2.85 -30.26 -4.72
N ALA A 171 -2.74 -29.23 -5.56
CA ALA A 171 -2.45 -27.86 -5.14
C ALA A 171 -3.65 -27.23 -4.42
N ILE A 172 -4.84 -27.21 -5.05
CA ILE A 172 -6.05 -26.61 -4.47
C ILE A 172 -6.53 -27.41 -3.26
N ARG A 173 -6.54 -28.74 -3.33
CA ARG A 173 -6.88 -29.59 -2.16
C ARG A 173 -5.94 -29.40 -0.96
N ARG A 174 -4.69 -28.94 -1.15
CA ARG A 174 -3.77 -28.56 -0.05
C ARG A 174 -3.97 -27.14 0.47
N LEU A 175 -4.64 -26.26 -0.28
CA LEU A 175 -5.01 -24.92 0.15
C LEU A 175 -6.38 -24.86 0.83
N ALA A 176 -7.35 -25.65 0.37
CA ALA A 176 -8.75 -25.53 0.78
C ALA A 176 -8.98 -25.47 2.31
N PRO A 177 -8.35 -26.32 3.16
CA PRO A 177 -8.53 -26.22 4.61
C PRO A 177 -8.02 -24.91 5.23
N ARG A 178 -7.00 -24.27 4.63
CA ARG A 178 -6.49 -22.96 5.08
C ARG A 178 -7.38 -21.81 4.59
N LEU A 179 -7.94 -21.94 3.40
CA LEU A 179 -8.86 -20.95 2.83
C LEU A 179 -10.23 -20.94 3.51
N ALA A 180 -10.65 -22.10 4.06
CA ALA A 180 -11.83 -22.22 4.91
C ALA A 180 -11.58 -21.70 6.35
N ALA A 181 -10.33 -21.65 6.82
CA ALA A 181 -9.99 -21.06 8.12
C ALA A 181 -10.01 -19.52 8.10
N GLU A 182 -9.68 -18.91 6.97
CA GLU A 182 -9.76 -17.45 6.73
C GLU A 182 -11.18 -17.01 6.26
N ARG A 183 -12.23 -17.72 6.68
CA ARG A 183 -13.61 -17.52 6.19
C ARG A 183 -14.14 -16.11 6.49
N GLY A 184 -14.91 -15.55 5.55
CA GLY A 184 -15.49 -14.21 5.63
C GLY A 184 -14.51 -13.09 5.25
N ARG A 185 -13.23 -13.41 5.00
CA ARG A 185 -12.24 -12.45 4.49
C ARG A 185 -12.30 -12.38 2.95
N PRO A 186 -12.10 -11.19 2.35
CA PRO A 186 -12.15 -11.07 0.89
C PRO A 186 -11.04 -11.85 0.20
N LEU A 187 -11.37 -12.46 -0.95
CA LEU A 187 -10.44 -13.20 -1.80
C LEU A 187 -9.83 -12.28 -2.87
N THR A 188 -8.51 -12.16 -2.90
CA THR A 188 -7.78 -11.67 -4.09
C THR A 188 -7.23 -12.87 -4.88
N LEU A 189 -7.54 -12.96 -6.17
CA LEU A 189 -7.13 -14.05 -7.06
C LEU A 189 -6.68 -13.46 -8.42
N SER A 190 -5.43 -13.71 -8.82
CA SER A 190 -4.90 -13.32 -10.13
C SER A 190 -4.40 -14.56 -10.87
N CYS A 191 -4.94 -14.79 -12.08
CA CYS A 191 -4.65 -15.92 -12.95
C CYS A 191 -4.06 -15.44 -14.29
N THR A 192 -2.76 -15.65 -14.50
CA THR A 192 -2.11 -15.38 -15.80
C THR A 192 -1.97 -16.67 -16.60
N VAL A 193 -2.48 -16.67 -17.85
CA VAL A 193 -2.61 -17.85 -18.71
C VAL A 193 -2.02 -17.59 -20.09
N ALA A 194 -1.03 -18.40 -20.49
CA ALA A 194 -0.61 -18.51 -21.90
C ALA A 194 -1.25 -19.74 -22.53
N GLY A 195 -2.22 -19.52 -23.43
CA GLY A 195 -2.95 -20.54 -24.17
C GLY A 195 -2.38 -20.82 -25.56
N HIS A 196 -2.94 -21.82 -26.23
CA HIS A 196 -2.56 -22.22 -27.60
C HIS A 196 -2.97 -21.18 -28.66
N VAL A 197 -2.27 -21.16 -29.80
CA VAL A 197 -2.72 -20.42 -31.00
C VAL A 197 -3.77 -21.27 -31.71
N LEU A 198 -4.90 -20.68 -32.12
CA LEU A 198 -5.88 -21.36 -32.97
C LEU A 198 -5.66 -20.99 -34.44
N GLY A 199 -5.93 -21.94 -35.35
CA GLY A 199 -6.00 -21.64 -36.78
C GLY A 199 -7.33 -21.00 -37.17
N PRO A 200 -7.44 -20.40 -38.37
CA PRO A 200 -8.69 -19.81 -38.85
C PRO A 200 -9.81 -20.85 -38.97
N ASP A 201 -9.50 -22.05 -39.47
CA ASP A 201 -10.46 -23.14 -39.67
C ASP A 201 -10.70 -23.98 -38.39
N HIS A 202 -10.26 -23.51 -37.22
CA HIS A 202 -10.36 -24.28 -35.98
C HIS A 202 -11.73 -24.11 -35.33
N TRP A 203 -12.48 -25.21 -35.21
CA TRP A 203 -13.88 -25.29 -34.74
C TRP A 203 -14.30 -24.40 -33.56
N TYR A 204 -13.40 -24.09 -32.61
CA TYR A 204 -13.63 -23.05 -31.57
C TYR A 204 -14.11 -21.68 -32.10
N ARG A 205 -13.86 -21.37 -33.38
CA ARG A 205 -14.27 -20.13 -34.06
C ARG A 205 -15.69 -20.18 -34.64
N ASP A 206 -16.34 -21.35 -34.63
CA ASP A 206 -17.77 -21.44 -34.91
C ASP A 206 -18.55 -20.70 -33.80
N PRO A 207 -19.41 -19.71 -34.14
CA PRO A 207 -20.21 -18.98 -33.15
C PRO A 207 -21.05 -19.89 -32.24
N ALA A 208 -21.46 -21.08 -32.71
CA ALA A 208 -22.21 -22.06 -31.93
C ALA A 208 -21.40 -22.68 -30.78
N GLU A 209 -20.07 -22.68 -30.82
CA GLU A 209 -19.22 -23.42 -29.87
C GLU A 209 -18.91 -22.65 -28.57
N GLY A 210 -19.60 -21.53 -28.34
CA GLY A 210 -19.61 -20.81 -27.06
C GLY A 210 -18.37 -19.96 -26.76
N THR A 211 -17.51 -19.73 -27.76
CA THR A 211 -16.23 -19.00 -27.64
C THR A 211 -15.21 -19.67 -26.71
N ARG A 212 -13.98 -19.16 -26.75
CA ARG A 212 -12.87 -19.56 -25.88
C ARG A 212 -13.12 -19.23 -24.41
N ILE A 213 -14.07 -18.35 -24.10
CA ILE A 213 -14.53 -18.07 -22.74
C ILE A 213 -15.07 -19.35 -22.09
N CYS A 214 -16.16 -19.90 -22.63
CA CYS A 214 -16.74 -21.16 -22.14
C CYS A 214 -15.78 -22.35 -22.34
N GLY A 215 -15.14 -22.44 -23.51
CA GLY A 215 -14.29 -23.59 -23.88
C GLY A 215 -12.97 -23.72 -23.11
N ASN A 216 -12.40 -22.63 -22.61
CA ASN A 216 -11.07 -22.62 -21.97
C ASN A 216 -11.02 -21.74 -20.72
N VAL A 217 -11.44 -20.47 -20.79
CA VAL A 217 -11.39 -19.53 -19.64
C VAL A 217 -12.22 -20.03 -18.45
N GLY A 218 -13.29 -20.76 -18.73
CA GLY A 218 -14.13 -21.45 -17.75
C GLY A 218 -13.37 -22.26 -16.70
N HIS A 219 -12.18 -22.77 -17.00
CA HIS A 219 -11.32 -23.44 -16.03
C HIS A 219 -10.88 -22.58 -14.84
N TRP A 220 -10.71 -21.25 -15.03
CA TRP A 220 -10.31 -20.33 -13.96
C TRP A 220 -11.50 -19.60 -13.35
N LEU A 221 -12.58 -19.39 -14.10
CA LEU A 221 -13.87 -18.92 -13.56
C LEU A 221 -14.48 -19.96 -12.60
N ASP A 222 -14.47 -21.24 -12.97
CA ASP A 222 -14.92 -22.33 -12.10
C ASP A 222 -14.02 -22.51 -10.87
N LEU A 223 -12.71 -22.38 -11.04
CA LEU A 223 -11.77 -22.37 -9.91
C LEU A 223 -12.07 -21.20 -8.96
N ALA A 224 -12.37 -20.01 -9.48
CA ALA A 224 -12.71 -18.84 -8.67
C ALA A 224 -14.00 -19.05 -7.87
N VAL A 225 -15.07 -19.56 -8.52
CA VAL A 225 -16.31 -19.94 -7.82
C VAL A 225 -16.05 -20.96 -6.72
N HIS A 226 -15.30 -22.04 -7.00
CA HIS A 226 -14.96 -23.05 -6.00
C HIS A 226 -14.21 -22.46 -4.78
N LEU A 227 -13.22 -21.58 -5.03
CA LEU A 227 -12.45 -20.91 -3.96
C LEU A 227 -13.30 -19.93 -3.13
N LEU A 228 -14.32 -19.32 -3.73
CA LEU A 228 -15.33 -18.55 -3.02
C LEU A 228 -16.30 -19.46 -2.23
N SER A 229 -16.74 -20.59 -2.78
CA SER A 229 -17.65 -21.53 -2.12
C SER A 229 -17.07 -22.16 -0.83
N LEU A 230 -15.74 -22.24 -0.69
CA LEU A 230 -15.08 -22.59 0.59
C LEU A 230 -15.46 -21.65 1.75
N ASP A 231 -15.94 -20.44 1.44
CA ASP A 231 -16.38 -19.43 2.40
C ASP A 231 -17.79 -19.71 2.96
N GLY A 232 -18.51 -20.70 2.44
CA GLY A 232 -19.85 -21.10 2.89
C GLY A 232 -20.98 -20.23 2.34
N ALA A 233 -20.75 -18.92 2.20
CA ALA A 233 -21.60 -18.00 1.44
C ALA A 233 -20.77 -17.31 0.35
N LEU A 234 -21.29 -17.30 -0.88
CA LEU A 234 -20.66 -16.67 -2.03
C LEU A 234 -21.28 -15.25 -2.20
N PRO A 235 -20.49 -14.17 -2.39
CA PRO A 235 -21.02 -12.82 -2.57
C PRO A 235 -22.05 -12.78 -3.70
N ASP A 236 -23.17 -12.09 -3.49
CA ASP A 236 -24.21 -12.06 -4.52
C ASP A 236 -23.87 -11.09 -5.66
N ALA A 237 -23.62 -9.82 -5.32
CA ALA A 237 -23.37 -8.76 -6.27
C ALA A 237 -21.89 -8.66 -6.70
N TRP A 238 -21.69 -8.61 -8.01
CA TRP A 238 -20.42 -8.51 -8.71
C TRP A 238 -20.45 -7.42 -9.79
N GLU A 239 -19.27 -6.90 -10.08
CA GLU A 239 -18.99 -6.04 -11.21
C GLU A 239 -17.98 -6.75 -12.12
N ILE A 240 -18.31 -6.95 -13.40
CA ILE A 240 -17.52 -7.69 -14.38
C ILE A 240 -16.99 -6.71 -15.43
N THR A 241 -15.68 -6.66 -15.61
CA THR A 241 -15.00 -5.77 -16.57
C THR A 241 -14.18 -6.58 -17.57
N LEU A 242 -14.29 -6.25 -18.86
CA LEU A 242 -13.63 -6.93 -19.97
C LEU A 242 -12.80 -5.98 -20.83
N ALA A 243 -11.56 -6.38 -21.09
CA ALA A 243 -10.60 -5.63 -21.87
C ALA A 243 -9.85 -6.56 -22.87
N PRO A 244 -10.42 -6.78 -24.08
CA PRO A 244 -9.78 -7.54 -25.14
C PRO A 244 -8.71 -6.74 -25.90
N ALA A 245 -7.71 -7.42 -26.46
CA ALA A 245 -6.62 -6.78 -27.20
C ALA A 245 -6.96 -6.40 -28.64
N ASN A 246 -7.93 -7.10 -29.25
CA ASN A 246 -8.55 -6.73 -30.52
C ASN A 246 -10.08 -6.92 -30.41
N ALA A 247 -10.86 -6.27 -31.26
CA ALA A 247 -12.31 -6.52 -31.37
C ALA A 247 -12.58 -7.86 -32.08
N ASP A 248 -11.89 -8.13 -33.19
CA ASP A 248 -12.13 -9.29 -34.06
C ASP A 248 -11.79 -10.64 -33.39
N GLU A 249 -10.95 -10.62 -32.35
CA GLU A 249 -10.49 -11.79 -31.59
C GLU A 249 -10.60 -11.55 -30.08
N ALA A 250 -11.76 -11.06 -29.65
CA ALA A 250 -11.99 -10.56 -28.29
C ALA A 250 -11.94 -11.62 -27.16
N ASP A 251 -11.75 -12.91 -27.47
CA ASP A 251 -11.59 -14.02 -26.53
C ASP A 251 -10.20 -14.71 -26.58
N GLU A 252 -9.39 -14.46 -27.62
CA GLU A 252 -8.02 -15.00 -27.77
C GLU A 252 -7.02 -14.30 -26.84
N ASN A 253 -7.16 -12.98 -26.67
CA ASN A 253 -6.24 -12.14 -25.90
C ASN A 253 -7.04 -11.14 -25.06
N VAL A 254 -7.39 -11.50 -23.82
CA VAL A 254 -8.37 -10.77 -23.00
C VAL A 254 -7.97 -10.73 -21.53
N SER A 255 -8.15 -9.56 -20.91
CA SER A 255 -8.16 -9.39 -19.46
C SER A 255 -9.61 -9.32 -18.96
N ILE A 256 -9.89 -10.09 -17.92
CA ILE A 256 -11.17 -10.15 -17.23
C ILE A 256 -10.91 -9.74 -15.78
N VAL A 257 -11.78 -8.88 -15.23
CA VAL A 257 -11.80 -8.59 -13.79
C VAL A 257 -13.22 -8.78 -13.27
N LEU A 258 -13.36 -9.35 -12.06
CA LEU A 258 -14.60 -9.46 -11.31
C LEU A 258 -14.35 -8.92 -9.89
N THR A 259 -15.14 -7.95 -9.45
CA THR A 259 -15.09 -7.43 -8.07
C THR A 259 -16.41 -7.63 -7.35
N SER A 260 -16.40 -7.85 -6.03
CA SER A 260 -17.62 -7.99 -5.21
C SER A 260 -17.84 -6.80 -4.29
N ALA A 261 -19.08 -6.60 -3.84
CA ALA A 261 -19.40 -5.62 -2.79
C ALA A 261 -18.68 -5.89 -1.44
N ARG A 262 -18.21 -7.12 -1.22
CA ARG A 262 -17.40 -7.53 -0.06
C ARG A 262 -15.90 -7.20 -0.23
N GLY A 263 -15.48 -6.76 -1.41
CA GLY A 263 -14.08 -6.51 -1.74
C GLY A 263 -13.30 -7.76 -2.19
N ASP A 264 -13.97 -8.79 -2.69
CA ASP A 264 -13.28 -9.83 -3.44
C ASP A 264 -12.82 -9.25 -4.79
N LEU A 265 -11.63 -9.62 -5.25
CA LEU A 265 -11.01 -9.16 -6.50
C LEU A 265 -10.43 -10.36 -7.25
N ILE A 266 -11.09 -10.77 -8.34
CA ILE A 266 -10.65 -11.84 -9.23
C ILE A 266 -10.21 -11.20 -10.54
N SER A 267 -9.02 -11.55 -11.05
CA SER A 267 -8.62 -11.22 -12.42
C SER A 267 -8.03 -12.41 -13.14
N ILE A 268 -8.41 -12.56 -14.41
CA ILE A 268 -7.97 -13.64 -15.30
C ILE A 268 -7.48 -12.99 -16.60
N VAL A 269 -6.19 -13.17 -16.91
CA VAL A 269 -5.56 -12.67 -18.13
C VAL A 269 -5.19 -13.86 -19.02
N LEU A 270 -5.84 -13.95 -20.18
CA LEU A 270 -5.55 -14.93 -21.22
C LEU A 270 -4.78 -14.27 -22.36
N THR A 271 -3.69 -14.89 -22.80
CA THR A 271 -2.98 -14.52 -24.03
C THR A 271 -2.71 -15.74 -24.91
N ALA A 272 -2.81 -15.56 -26.22
CA ALA A 272 -2.67 -16.58 -27.26
C ALA A 272 -1.60 -16.27 -28.31
N ARG A 273 -0.80 -15.21 -28.13
CA ARG A 273 0.14 -14.68 -29.16
C ARG A 273 1.32 -15.61 -29.52
N ALA A 274 1.41 -16.80 -28.94
CA ALA A 274 2.51 -17.74 -29.15
C ALA A 274 2.14 -19.16 -28.67
N GLU A 275 2.45 -20.19 -29.47
CA GLU A 275 2.21 -21.58 -29.05
C GLU A 275 3.06 -21.90 -27.81
N PRO A 276 2.44 -22.15 -26.64
CA PRO A 276 3.15 -22.14 -25.38
C PRO A 276 4.02 -23.39 -25.29
N PHE A 277 5.32 -23.17 -25.07
CA PHE A 277 6.37 -24.17 -25.24
C PHE A 277 6.02 -25.52 -24.59
N GLU A 278 5.32 -25.53 -23.45
CA GLU A 278 5.05 -26.69 -22.60
C GLU A 278 3.55 -27.09 -22.52
N GLY A 279 2.74 -26.62 -23.47
CA GLY A 279 1.28 -26.57 -23.34
C GLY A 279 0.83 -25.38 -22.47
N ILE A 280 -0.48 -25.28 -22.18
CA ILE A 280 -1.04 -24.15 -21.39
C ILE A 280 -0.20 -23.92 -20.12
N ARG A 281 0.40 -22.73 -20.02
CA ARG A 281 1.22 -22.28 -18.89
C ARG A 281 0.39 -21.38 -18.00
N GLU A 282 0.32 -21.72 -16.72
CA GLU A 282 -0.54 -21.05 -15.74
C GLU A 282 0.29 -20.49 -14.57
N SER A 283 0.01 -19.26 -14.15
CA SER A 283 0.57 -18.65 -12.94
C SER A 283 -0.59 -18.08 -12.13
N ILE A 284 -0.86 -18.64 -10.95
CA ILE A 284 -1.99 -18.22 -10.10
C ILE A 284 -1.44 -17.68 -8.79
N LEU A 285 -1.78 -16.43 -8.46
CA LEU A 285 -1.53 -15.79 -7.18
C LEU A 285 -2.85 -15.68 -6.42
N LEU A 286 -2.84 -16.00 -5.13
CA LEU A 286 -4.01 -15.94 -4.25
C LEU A 286 -3.65 -15.30 -2.91
N GLN A 287 -4.56 -14.49 -2.38
CA GLN A 287 -4.54 -13.97 -1.01
C GLN A 287 -5.95 -14.02 -0.40
N ARG A 288 -6.08 -14.43 0.87
CA ARG A 288 -7.28 -14.25 1.69
C ARG A 288 -6.85 -14.11 3.15
N GLY A 289 -7.25 -13.02 3.80
CA GLY A 289 -6.80 -12.71 5.17
C GLY A 289 -5.27 -12.63 5.27
N THR A 290 -4.66 -13.40 6.16
CA THR A 290 -3.19 -13.50 6.32
C THR A 290 -2.52 -14.50 5.37
N LEU A 291 -3.32 -15.38 4.74
CA LEU A 291 -2.83 -16.45 3.87
C LEU A 291 -2.51 -15.94 2.46
N GLN A 292 -1.28 -16.18 2.00
CA GLN A 292 -0.87 -15.93 0.62
C GLN A 292 -0.34 -17.21 -0.04
N ALA A 293 -0.68 -17.44 -1.31
CA ALA A 293 -0.26 -18.62 -2.06
C ALA A 293 0.07 -18.31 -3.53
N GLU A 294 1.02 -19.07 -4.09
CA GLU A 294 1.38 -19.03 -5.52
C GLU A 294 1.38 -20.46 -6.08
N ILE A 295 0.58 -20.71 -7.12
CA ILE A 295 0.62 -21.94 -7.90
C ILE A 295 1.34 -21.64 -9.21
N ALA A 296 2.57 -22.17 -9.32
CA ALA A 296 3.36 -22.10 -10.53
C ALA A 296 3.12 -23.36 -11.38
N ASP A 297 2.35 -23.19 -12.46
CA ASP A 297 2.07 -24.18 -13.50
C ASP A 297 1.55 -25.54 -13.01
N PHE A 298 0.89 -25.57 -11.85
CA PHE A 298 0.48 -26.80 -11.15
C PHE A 298 1.63 -27.83 -10.94
N ARG A 299 2.87 -27.34 -10.93
CA ARG A 299 4.12 -28.08 -10.64
C ARG A 299 4.76 -27.65 -9.34
N ALA A 300 4.45 -26.45 -8.85
CA ALA A 300 4.76 -26.05 -7.50
C ALA A 300 3.62 -25.23 -6.88
N LEU A 301 3.36 -25.49 -5.60
CA LEU A 301 2.56 -24.65 -4.72
C LEU A 301 3.49 -24.04 -3.67
N ARG A 302 3.52 -22.72 -3.57
CA ARG A 302 4.18 -21.97 -2.49
C ARG A 302 3.09 -21.38 -1.59
N VAL A 303 3.30 -21.44 -0.27
CA VAL A 303 2.36 -20.90 0.72
C VAL A 303 3.14 -20.08 1.72
N TRP A 304 2.66 -18.88 2.02
CA TRP A 304 3.14 -18.00 3.07
C TRP A 304 2.07 -17.92 4.16
N ASP A 305 2.52 -18.10 5.39
CA ASP A 305 1.73 -18.36 6.60
C ASP A 305 2.43 -17.55 7.71
N GLY A 306 2.07 -16.26 7.78
CA GLY A 306 2.88 -15.23 8.43
C GLY A 306 4.35 -15.24 7.95
N PRO A 307 5.33 -15.38 8.85
CA PRO A 307 6.75 -15.44 8.47
C PRO A 307 7.20 -16.78 7.85
N LYS A 308 6.35 -17.82 7.85
CA LYS A 308 6.72 -19.19 7.43
C LYS A 308 6.36 -19.42 5.96
N ARG A 309 7.36 -19.72 5.12
CA ARG A 309 7.16 -20.10 3.70
C ARG A 309 7.30 -21.60 3.52
N ARG A 310 6.24 -22.27 3.06
CA ARG A 310 6.25 -23.69 2.65
C ARG A 310 6.28 -23.80 1.11
N THR A 311 6.78 -24.92 0.59
CA THR A 311 6.78 -25.19 -0.85
C THR A 311 6.58 -26.69 -1.12
N HIS A 312 5.59 -27.00 -1.95
CA HIS A 312 5.29 -28.35 -2.41
C HIS A 312 5.56 -28.42 -3.92
N ARG A 313 6.08 -29.55 -4.42
CA ARG A 313 6.29 -29.81 -5.85
C ARG A 313 5.41 -30.97 -6.30
N PHE A 314 5.04 -30.96 -7.58
CA PHE A 314 4.22 -31.97 -8.23
C PHE A 314 4.93 -32.40 -9.53
N LEU A 315 5.26 -33.69 -9.64
CA LEU A 315 5.93 -34.30 -10.78
C LEU A 315 5.26 -35.66 -11.03
N PRO A 316 4.54 -35.86 -12.16
CA PRO A 316 4.23 -34.90 -13.22
C PRO A 316 3.32 -33.73 -12.78
N LYS A 317 3.02 -32.81 -13.71
CA LYS A 317 2.13 -31.64 -13.49
C LYS A 317 0.71 -32.11 -13.12
N ASP A 318 0.22 -31.75 -11.94
CA ASP A 318 -1.11 -32.14 -11.46
C ASP A 318 -2.12 -30.97 -11.49
N VAL A 319 -2.84 -30.88 -12.61
CA VAL A 319 -4.01 -30.00 -12.78
C VAL A 319 -5.34 -30.68 -12.39
N GLY A 320 -5.33 -31.84 -11.71
CA GLY A 320 -6.55 -32.49 -11.20
C GLY A 320 -7.32 -33.39 -12.17
N HIS A 321 -6.83 -33.64 -13.40
CA HIS A 321 -7.52 -34.45 -14.43
C HIS A 321 -8.02 -35.81 -13.93
N GLU A 322 -7.15 -36.62 -13.30
CA GLU A 322 -7.47 -38.00 -12.89
C GLU A 322 -8.60 -38.03 -11.85
N THR A 323 -8.55 -37.13 -10.86
CA THR A 323 -9.60 -37.00 -9.84
C THR A 323 -10.90 -36.44 -10.44
N ALA A 324 -10.84 -35.45 -11.33
CA ALA A 324 -12.02 -34.89 -11.97
C ALA A 324 -12.79 -35.94 -12.81
N ILE A 325 -12.08 -36.73 -13.62
CA ILE A 325 -12.70 -37.75 -14.49
C ILE A 325 -13.28 -38.90 -13.67
N LEU A 326 -12.71 -39.21 -12.51
CA LEU A 326 -13.19 -40.28 -11.64
C LEU A 326 -14.35 -39.86 -10.71
N GLN A 327 -14.85 -38.61 -10.81
CA GLN A 327 -16.03 -38.11 -10.08
C GLN A 327 -17.23 -39.09 -10.11
N PRO A 328 -17.65 -39.68 -11.27
CA PRO A 328 -18.80 -40.60 -11.30
C PRO A 328 -18.55 -41.97 -10.61
N PHE A 329 -17.39 -42.17 -9.99
CA PHE A 329 -17.08 -43.37 -9.21
C PHE A 329 -16.65 -43.04 -7.77
N ASP A 330 -16.79 -41.78 -7.35
CA ASP A 330 -16.76 -41.39 -5.94
C ASP A 330 -18.12 -41.74 -5.30
N ARG A 331 -18.09 -42.22 -4.05
CA ARG A 331 -19.28 -42.52 -3.23
C ARG A 331 -19.38 -41.64 -1.99
N GLN A 332 -18.39 -40.76 -1.76
CA GLN A 332 -18.28 -39.88 -0.60
C GLN A 332 -18.42 -38.39 -0.98
N GLY A 333 -18.27 -38.04 -2.26
CA GLY A 333 -18.39 -36.66 -2.75
C GLY A 333 -19.84 -36.19 -2.93
N ASP A 334 -20.17 -35.02 -2.37
CA ASP A 334 -21.42 -34.30 -2.67
C ASP A 334 -21.36 -33.67 -4.07
N TRP A 335 -21.93 -34.38 -5.05
CA TRP A 335 -22.05 -33.91 -6.43
C TRP A 335 -23.06 -32.75 -6.58
N GLN A 336 -23.98 -32.56 -5.64
CA GLN A 336 -25.01 -31.50 -5.68
C GLN A 336 -24.45 -30.17 -5.16
N ALA A 337 -23.59 -30.17 -4.12
CA ALA A 337 -22.73 -29.02 -3.81
C ALA A 337 -21.86 -28.65 -5.00
N ARG A 338 -21.18 -29.63 -5.62
CA ARG A 338 -20.33 -29.36 -6.77
C ARG A 338 -21.11 -28.85 -7.99
N TRP A 339 -22.32 -29.35 -8.25
CA TRP A 339 -23.17 -28.80 -9.32
C TRP A 339 -23.59 -27.34 -9.05
N ARG A 340 -23.87 -26.98 -7.79
CA ARG A 340 -24.16 -25.58 -7.40
C ARG A 340 -22.98 -24.61 -7.59
N GLU A 341 -21.75 -25.12 -7.67
CA GLU A 341 -20.58 -24.33 -8.13
C GLU A 341 -20.55 -24.23 -9.67
N VAL A 342 -20.73 -25.36 -10.36
CA VAL A 342 -20.74 -25.45 -11.84
C VAL A 342 -21.82 -24.56 -12.47
N LEU A 343 -23.00 -24.49 -11.86
CA LEU A 343 -24.10 -23.65 -12.32
C LEU A 343 -23.71 -22.16 -12.28
N ARG A 344 -23.13 -21.72 -11.15
CA ARG A 344 -22.64 -20.35 -10.97
C ARG A 344 -21.48 -20.00 -11.89
N SER A 345 -20.50 -20.91 -12.05
CA SER A 345 -19.38 -20.67 -12.96
C SER A 345 -19.84 -20.60 -14.42
N SER A 346 -20.85 -21.39 -14.80
CA SER A 346 -21.47 -21.35 -16.14
C SER A 346 -22.23 -20.04 -16.37
N LEU A 347 -22.96 -19.51 -15.39
CA LEU A 347 -23.63 -18.19 -15.50
C LEU A 347 -22.62 -17.05 -15.74
N TRP A 348 -21.47 -17.05 -15.06
CA TRP A 348 -20.37 -16.13 -15.35
C TRP A 348 -19.82 -16.32 -16.78
N MET A 349 -19.54 -17.56 -17.19
CA MET A 349 -19.02 -17.86 -18.53
C MET A 349 -19.96 -17.37 -19.64
N LEU A 350 -21.27 -17.62 -19.50
CA LEU A 350 -22.28 -17.20 -20.47
C LEU A 350 -22.46 -15.67 -20.50
N THR A 351 -22.45 -15.02 -19.32
CA THR A 351 -22.48 -13.56 -19.21
C THR A 351 -21.28 -12.91 -19.90
N ILE A 352 -20.06 -13.40 -19.61
CA ILE A 352 -18.83 -12.91 -20.24
C ILE A 352 -18.83 -13.21 -21.75
N THR A 353 -19.34 -14.36 -22.18
CA THR A 353 -19.47 -14.71 -23.60
C THR A 353 -20.43 -13.79 -24.34
N HIS A 354 -21.56 -13.41 -23.70
CA HIS A 354 -22.46 -12.40 -24.23
C HIS A 354 -21.75 -11.05 -24.35
N MET A 355 -21.08 -10.58 -23.29
CA MET A 355 -20.33 -9.31 -23.31
C MET A 355 -19.24 -9.28 -24.39
N VAL A 356 -18.53 -10.39 -24.62
CA VAL A 356 -17.56 -10.53 -25.72
C VAL A 356 -18.24 -10.35 -27.07
N ARG A 357 -19.40 -10.99 -27.30
CA ARG A 357 -20.16 -10.92 -28.56
C ARG A 357 -20.81 -9.56 -28.80
N THR A 358 -21.28 -8.87 -27.77
CA THR A 358 -21.90 -7.53 -27.89
C THR A 358 -20.90 -6.37 -27.84
N GLY A 359 -19.65 -6.64 -27.48
CA GLY A 359 -18.63 -5.62 -27.24
C GLY A 359 -18.77 -4.91 -25.89
N GLU A 360 -19.70 -5.31 -25.02
CA GLU A 360 -19.90 -4.77 -23.66
C GLU A 360 -18.59 -4.89 -22.84
N ARG A 361 -18.19 -3.80 -22.17
CA ARG A 361 -16.88 -3.69 -21.49
C ARG A 361 -16.96 -3.70 -19.97
N ARG A 362 -18.13 -3.46 -19.38
CA ARG A 362 -18.37 -3.42 -17.94
C ARG A 362 -19.84 -3.75 -17.69
N ARG A 363 -20.14 -4.66 -16.76
CA ARG A 363 -21.49 -5.15 -16.47
C ARG A 363 -21.68 -5.40 -14.97
N ALA A 364 -22.79 -4.92 -14.41
CA ALA A 364 -23.23 -5.35 -13.09
C ALA A 364 -23.91 -6.73 -13.19
N PHE A 365 -23.61 -7.62 -12.25
CA PHE A 365 -24.11 -9.00 -12.23
C PHE A 365 -24.45 -9.37 -10.78
N THR A 366 -25.62 -9.98 -10.53
CA THR A 366 -25.89 -10.63 -9.24
C THR A 366 -26.22 -12.10 -9.48
N PHE A 367 -25.78 -12.98 -8.58
CA PHE A 367 -26.16 -14.39 -8.65
C PHE A 367 -27.66 -14.58 -8.40
N THR A 368 -28.30 -13.77 -7.56
CA THR A 368 -29.75 -13.79 -7.34
C THR A 368 -30.49 -13.48 -8.64
N HIS A 369 -30.14 -12.41 -9.37
CA HIS A 369 -30.79 -12.07 -10.64
C HIS A 369 -30.43 -13.07 -11.75
N ALA A 370 -29.19 -13.58 -11.80
CA ALA A 370 -28.78 -14.54 -12.82
C ALA A 370 -29.30 -15.98 -12.56
N LEU A 371 -29.57 -16.34 -11.30
CA LEU A 371 -30.27 -17.56 -10.94
C LEU A 371 -31.79 -17.39 -11.09
N ALA A 372 -32.34 -16.20 -10.81
CA ALA A 372 -33.73 -15.87 -11.11
C ALA A 372 -33.99 -15.89 -12.62
N ASP A 373 -33.20 -15.21 -13.47
CA ASP A 373 -33.29 -15.32 -14.92
C ASP A 373 -33.07 -16.76 -15.41
N LEU A 374 -32.25 -17.59 -14.73
CA LEU A 374 -32.13 -19.00 -15.08
C LEU A 374 -33.32 -19.85 -14.62
N ASP A 375 -33.90 -19.57 -13.45
CA ASP A 375 -35.10 -20.23 -12.94
C ASP A 375 -36.33 -19.82 -13.75
N ASP A 376 -36.47 -18.53 -14.05
CA ASP A 376 -37.42 -17.96 -15.01
C ASP A 376 -37.16 -18.48 -16.43
N ARG A 377 -35.93 -18.82 -16.84
CA ARG A 377 -35.66 -19.54 -18.11
C ARG A 377 -35.89 -21.04 -18.04
N VAL A 378 -35.86 -21.67 -16.86
CA VAL A 378 -36.36 -23.04 -16.68
C VAL A 378 -37.89 -23.02 -16.77
N LEU A 379 -38.52 -22.07 -16.09
CA LEU A 379 -39.95 -21.79 -16.12
C LEU A 379 -40.41 -21.21 -17.47
N ALA A 380 -39.54 -20.58 -18.27
CA ALA A 380 -39.85 -20.06 -19.61
C ALA A 380 -39.41 -21.01 -20.74
N ALA A 381 -38.47 -21.92 -20.50
CA ALA A 381 -38.46 -23.19 -21.25
C ALA A 381 -39.76 -24.00 -21.01
N GLN A 382 -40.56 -23.61 -20.00
CA GLN A 382 -41.92 -24.09 -19.72
C GLN A 382 -43.03 -23.04 -19.98
N ALA A 383 -42.70 -21.77 -20.34
CA ALA A 383 -43.66 -20.64 -20.40
C ALA A 383 -43.19 -19.41 -21.22
N ALA A 384 -42.23 -19.52 -22.15
CA ALA A 384 -41.85 -18.50 -23.14
C ALA A 384 -42.93 -18.37 -24.24
N GLN A 385 -44.18 -18.31 -23.78
CA GLN A 385 -45.40 -18.02 -24.51
C GLN A 385 -45.84 -16.55 -24.26
N ALA A 386 -45.01 -15.69 -23.60
CA ALA A 386 -45.30 -14.29 -23.20
C ALA A 386 -44.04 -13.35 -23.09
N ALA A 387 -44.17 -12.00 -22.96
CA ALA A 387 -43.09 -10.97 -23.17
C ALA A 387 -43.10 -9.64 -22.27
N GLN A 388 -42.16 -8.64 -22.43
CA GLN A 388 -41.78 -7.45 -21.54
C GLN A 388 -41.21 -6.19 -22.34
N ILE A 389 -40.67 -4.97 -21.90
CA ILE A 389 -40.29 -4.17 -20.66
C ILE A 389 -39.96 -2.62 -20.95
N ALA A 390 -39.72 -1.69 -19.97
CA ALA A 390 -39.33 -0.20 -20.08
C ALA A 390 -38.86 0.48 -18.71
N ASP A 391 -38.41 1.76 -18.42
CA ASP A 391 -37.73 2.99 -19.01
C ASP A 391 -37.42 4.12 -17.90
N LYS A 392 -36.57 5.22 -18.07
CA LYS A 392 -36.36 6.49 -17.19
C LYS A 392 -35.10 7.47 -17.43
N THR A 393 -34.80 8.51 -16.57
CA THR A 393 -33.67 9.59 -16.57
C THR A 393 -33.15 10.05 -15.12
N GLY A 394 -32.24 11.01 -14.69
CA GLY A 394 -31.39 12.20 -15.15
C GLY A 394 -30.40 12.85 -14.03
N ALA A 395 -29.65 14.00 -14.16
CA ALA A 395 -28.55 14.50 -13.20
C ALA A 395 -28.03 16.04 -13.15
N PRO A 396 -27.14 16.56 -12.19
CA PRO A 396 -26.87 18.03 -11.84
C PRO A 396 -25.35 18.65 -11.66
N PRO A 397 -24.83 19.53 -10.67
CA PRO A 397 -23.93 20.77 -10.89
C PRO A 397 -22.59 21.02 -10.00
N ARG A 398 -21.91 22.25 -9.95
CA ARG A 398 -20.52 22.52 -9.31
C ARG A 398 -19.95 23.99 -8.96
N PRO A 399 -18.91 24.23 -8.05
CA PRO A 399 -18.20 25.56 -7.71
C PRO A 399 -16.60 25.62 -7.42
N GLY A 400 -15.98 26.77 -6.92
CA GLY A 400 -14.50 27.08 -6.56
C GLY A 400 -14.23 28.39 -5.67
N GLY A 401 -13.08 29.01 -5.20
CA GLY A 401 -11.55 29.01 -5.26
C GLY A 401 -10.76 29.99 -4.23
N ASN A 402 -9.40 30.25 -4.22
CA ASN A 402 -8.58 31.00 -3.12
C ASN A 402 -7.12 31.58 -3.47
N GLY A 403 -6.38 32.41 -2.63
CA GLY A 403 -4.94 32.92 -2.76
C GLY A 403 -4.13 33.44 -1.46
N GLU A 404 -2.81 33.88 -1.50
CA GLU A 404 -1.88 34.26 -0.32
C GLU A 404 -0.52 35.10 -0.58
N ARG A 405 0.42 35.46 0.38
CA ARG A 405 1.70 36.31 0.18
C ARG A 405 3.05 36.14 1.05
N GLU A 406 3.91 37.19 1.39
CA GLU A 406 5.44 37.15 1.47
C GLU A 406 6.29 37.65 2.74
N THR A 407 7.25 36.83 3.32
CA THR A 407 8.12 37.06 4.57
C THR A 407 9.49 36.28 4.67
N LYS A 408 10.49 36.59 5.58
CA LYS A 408 11.98 36.23 5.51
C LYS A 408 12.79 35.77 6.85
N PRO A 409 14.18 35.62 6.97
CA PRO A 409 15.10 34.53 7.56
C PRO A 409 15.52 34.39 9.10
N MET A 410 16.41 33.41 9.49
CA MET A 410 16.83 33.01 10.90
C MET A 410 18.10 32.09 11.14
N LYS A 411 18.37 31.66 12.40
CA LYS A 411 19.21 30.48 12.86
C LYS A 411 18.44 29.42 13.69
N GLN A 412 18.96 28.18 13.81
CA GLN A 412 18.35 27.06 14.58
C GLN A 412 19.33 26.05 15.20
N VAL A 413 18.96 25.42 16.34
CA VAL A 413 19.72 24.36 17.05
C VAL A 413 19.25 22.94 16.66
N LEU A 414 20.19 22.06 16.35
CA LEU A 414 19.99 20.65 15.97
C LEU A 414 20.84 19.68 16.80
N GLN A 415 20.47 18.41 16.82
CA GLN A 415 21.17 17.33 17.53
C GLN A 415 21.48 16.15 16.60
N SER A 416 22.74 15.72 16.57
CA SER A 416 23.23 14.57 15.79
C SER A 416 22.87 13.24 16.44
N LEU A 417 22.10 12.41 15.73
CA LEU A 417 21.80 11.02 16.13
C LEU A 417 22.95 10.02 15.83
N LYS A 418 23.98 10.47 15.10
CA LYS A 418 25.14 9.67 14.73
C LYS A 418 26.11 9.54 15.91
N ASP A 419 26.49 10.68 16.48
CA ASP A 419 27.60 10.84 17.44
C ASP A 419 27.21 11.62 18.72
N GLY A 420 26.00 12.19 18.79
CA GLY A 420 25.54 12.90 19.99
C GLY A 420 26.02 14.35 20.10
N SER A 421 26.61 14.92 19.05
CA SER A 421 26.95 16.34 18.97
C SER A 421 25.72 17.24 18.80
N THR A 422 25.75 18.43 19.41
CA THR A 422 24.80 19.52 19.16
C THR A 422 25.38 20.48 18.13
N LEU A 423 24.55 20.99 17.22
CA LEU A 423 24.93 21.89 16.13
C LEU A 423 24.05 23.15 16.17
N VAL A 424 24.61 24.30 15.82
CA VAL A 424 23.85 25.52 15.52
C VAL A 424 24.01 25.82 14.03
N GLU A 425 22.90 25.92 13.31
CA GLU A 425 22.84 26.03 11.86
C GLU A 425 22.10 27.32 11.45
N THR A 426 22.68 28.08 10.52
CA THR A 426 22.02 29.24 9.89
C THR A 426 21.06 28.75 8.81
N VAL A 427 19.77 29.10 8.87
CA VAL A 427 18.74 28.50 8.02
C VAL A 427 17.73 29.54 7.52
N PRO A 428 17.20 29.39 6.29
CA PRO A 428 16.06 30.18 5.84
C PRO A 428 14.87 30.07 6.79
N ALA A 429 14.15 31.17 7.05
CA ALA A 429 13.04 31.16 8.00
C ALA A 429 11.75 30.66 7.37
N PRO A 430 10.96 29.88 8.10
CA PRO A 430 9.74 29.30 7.56
C PRO A 430 8.73 30.38 7.18
N ARG A 431 8.43 30.52 5.89
CA ARG A 431 7.24 31.26 5.41
C ARG A 431 5.98 30.73 6.14
N PRO A 432 5.00 31.58 6.49
CA PRO A 432 3.74 31.11 7.08
C PRO A 432 3.09 30.08 6.16
N GLY A 433 2.55 29.02 6.76
CA GLY A 433 1.74 28.03 6.06
C GLY A 433 0.26 28.27 6.37
N ARG A 434 -0.63 27.81 5.49
CA ARG A 434 -2.08 27.79 5.76
C ARG A 434 -2.37 27.18 7.14
N GLY A 435 -3.07 27.91 8.00
CA GLY A 435 -3.35 27.48 9.38
C GLY A 435 -2.15 27.50 10.34
N GLN A 436 -1.07 28.24 10.04
CA GLN A 436 0.13 28.34 10.89
C GLN A 436 0.59 29.79 11.08
N VAL A 437 1.23 30.07 12.21
CA VAL A 437 1.88 31.36 12.50
C VAL A 437 3.40 31.21 12.54
N VAL A 438 4.11 32.31 12.30
CA VAL A 438 5.56 32.42 12.50
C VAL A 438 5.82 33.32 13.71
N VAL A 439 6.66 32.85 14.62
CA VAL A 439 7.01 33.54 15.87
C VAL A 439 8.51 33.82 15.86
N ARG A 440 8.90 35.08 16.07
CA ARG A 440 10.27 35.53 16.36
C ARG A 440 10.57 35.27 17.82
N THR A 441 11.38 34.24 18.11
CA THR A 441 11.74 33.81 19.47
C THR A 441 12.60 34.86 20.17
N HIS A 442 12.23 35.22 21.40
CA HIS A 442 13.08 36.01 22.29
C HIS A 442 13.92 35.10 23.19
N LYS A 443 13.27 34.09 23.78
CA LYS A 443 13.88 33.14 24.72
C LYS A 443 13.29 31.74 24.55
N THR A 444 14.08 30.71 24.83
CA THR A 444 13.62 29.32 24.80
C THR A 444 14.30 28.48 25.89
N LEU A 445 13.55 27.56 26.48
CA LEU A 445 13.92 26.81 27.68
C LEU A 445 14.29 25.37 27.33
N ILE A 446 15.55 25.00 27.54
CA ILE A 446 15.99 23.60 27.55
C ILE A 446 15.45 22.93 28.82
N SER A 447 14.87 21.75 28.66
CA SER A 447 14.37 20.91 29.75
C SER A 447 15.21 19.64 29.90
N ALA A 448 15.94 19.54 31.03
CA ALA A 448 16.95 18.52 31.29
C ALA A 448 16.47 17.04 31.32
N GLY A 449 15.17 16.78 31.15
CA GLY A 449 14.60 15.44 31.07
C GLY A 449 14.62 14.87 29.65
N THR A 450 13.61 15.25 28.85
CA THR A 450 13.37 14.75 27.49
C THR A 450 14.58 14.92 26.58
N GLU A 451 15.26 16.06 26.67
CA GLU A 451 16.34 16.40 25.74
C GLU A 451 17.66 15.70 26.07
N ARG A 452 17.95 15.50 27.36
CA ARG A 452 19.07 14.66 27.79
C ARG A 452 18.91 13.23 27.26
N MET A 453 17.69 12.69 27.25
CA MET A 453 17.41 11.37 26.67
C MET A 453 17.74 11.30 25.17
N LEU A 454 17.47 12.35 24.40
CA LEU A 454 17.82 12.44 22.97
C LEU A 454 19.34 12.55 22.76
N VAL A 455 20.03 13.34 23.59
CA VAL A 455 21.50 13.46 23.58
C VAL A 455 22.15 12.12 23.94
N ASP A 456 21.71 11.45 24.99
CA ASP A 456 22.25 10.16 25.44
C ASP A 456 21.96 9.03 24.44
N PHE A 457 20.78 9.02 23.82
CA PHE A 457 20.51 8.14 22.68
C PHE A 457 21.45 8.45 21.51
N GLY A 458 21.74 9.72 21.22
CA GLY A 458 22.71 10.15 20.21
C GLY A 458 24.14 9.67 20.49
N LYS A 459 24.60 9.76 21.75
CA LYS A 459 25.93 9.30 22.21
C LYS A 459 26.09 7.77 22.24
N ALA A 460 24.99 7.01 22.35
CA ALA A 460 25.05 5.55 22.47
C ALA A 460 25.67 4.85 21.25
N ASN A 461 26.40 3.75 21.47
CA ASN A 461 26.96 2.93 20.38
C ASN A 461 25.85 2.15 19.64
N LEU A 462 26.18 1.56 18.49
CA LEU A 462 25.20 0.86 17.63
C LEU A 462 24.53 -0.37 18.29
N LEU A 463 25.22 -1.08 19.19
CA LEU A 463 24.65 -2.21 19.92
C LEU A 463 23.63 -1.75 20.96
N ASP A 464 23.92 -0.67 21.69
CA ASP A 464 23.01 -0.12 22.69
C ASP A 464 21.86 0.67 22.06
N LYS A 465 22.06 1.34 20.91
CA LYS A 465 20.97 1.86 20.07
C LYS A 465 20.03 0.74 19.59
N ALA A 466 20.58 -0.41 19.18
CA ALA A 466 19.82 -1.58 18.77
C ALA A 466 19.05 -2.23 19.95
N ARG A 467 19.65 -2.32 21.14
CA ARG A 467 18.99 -2.79 22.38
C ARG A 467 17.84 -1.88 22.82
N GLN A 468 17.95 -0.57 22.58
CA GLN A 468 16.93 0.42 22.93
C GLN A 468 15.74 0.46 21.94
N GLN A 469 15.88 -0.11 20.74
CA GLN A 469 14.85 -0.11 19.69
C GLN A 469 14.78 -1.49 18.97
N PRO A 470 14.52 -2.59 19.72
CA PRO A 470 14.60 -3.95 19.21
C PRO A 470 13.61 -4.25 18.06
N GLU A 471 12.46 -3.58 18.04
CA GLU A 471 11.48 -3.67 16.97
C GLU A 471 12.05 -3.20 15.62
N LYS A 472 12.84 -2.13 15.59
CA LYS A 472 13.49 -1.62 14.36
C LYS A 472 14.64 -2.53 13.91
N VAL A 473 15.26 -3.29 14.82
CA VAL A 473 16.23 -4.33 14.45
C VAL A 473 15.54 -5.46 13.66
N ALA A 474 14.32 -5.84 14.06
CA ALA A 474 13.54 -6.82 13.32
C ALA A 474 13.14 -6.32 11.91
N GLU A 475 12.75 -5.05 11.77
CA GLU A 475 12.51 -4.42 10.46
C GLU A 475 13.75 -4.45 9.56
N VAL A 476 14.93 -4.12 10.10
CA VAL A 476 16.21 -4.15 9.37
C VAL A 476 16.54 -5.56 8.89
N ILE A 477 16.39 -6.58 9.75
CA ILE A 477 16.62 -7.99 9.37
C ILE A 477 15.63 -8.45 8.28
N ALA A 478 14.37 -8.01 8.34
CA ALA A 478 13.40 -8.28 7.28
C ALA A 478 13.81 -7.63 5.95
N LYS A 479 14.22 -6.36 5.97
CA LYS A 479 14.62 -5.60 4.79
C LYS A 479 15.90 -6.12 4.12
N ILE A 480 16.87 -6.61 4.89
CA ILE A 480 18.06 -7.29 4.35
C ILE A 480 17.67 -8.49 3.46
N ARG A 481 16.59 -9.21 3.81
CA ARG A 481 16.13 -10.40 3.07
C ARG A 481 15.37 -10.06 1.77
N THR A 482 14.73 -8.89 1.68
CA THR A 482 13.97 -8.46 0.50
C THR A 482 14.83 -7.65 -0.46
N ASP A 483 15.50 -6.62 0.07
CA ASP A 483 16.15 -5.56 -0.70
C ASP A 483 17.64 -5.87 -0.88
N GLY A 484 18.26 -6.45 0.15
CA GLY A 484 19.68 -6.80 0.21
C GLY A 484 20.43 -6.07 1.32
N LEU A 485 21.61 -6.58 1.66
CA LEU A 485 22.41 -6.09 2.78
C LEU A 485 22.87 -4.63 2.59
N ALA A 486 23.55 -4.32 1.49
CA ALA A 486 24.09 -2.98 1.22
C ALA A 486 23.00 -1.89 1.24
N THR A 487 21.93 -2.07 0.47
CA THR A 487 20.78 -1.16 0.39
C THR A 487 20.07 -0.95 1.74
N THR A 488 20.16 -1.93 2.65
CA THR A 488 19.63 -1.77 4.01
C THR A 488 20.61 -1.02 4.92
N LEU A 489 21.91 -1.32 4.85
CA LEU A 489 22.94 -0.61 5.63
C LEU A 489 22.98 0.89 5.27
N GLU A 490 22.94 1.22 3.98
CA GLU A 490 22.86 2.61 3.49
C GLU A 490 21.62 3.33 4.06
N ALA A 491 20.46 2.67 4.08
CA ALA A 491 19.22 3.23 4.62
C ALA A 491 19.27 3.45 6.15
N VAL A 492 19.94 2.56 6.90
CA VAL A 492 20.13 2.72 8.35
C VAL A 492 21.14 3.85 8.65
N GLN A 493 22.30 3.84 7.99
CA GLN A 493 23.31 4.89 8.14
C GLN A 493 22.74 6.27 7.79
N SER A 494 21.96 6.38 6.71
CA SER A 494 21.32 7.64 6.31
C SER A 494 20.17 8.08 7.23
N LYS A 495 19.60 7.20 8.07
CA LYS A 495 18.62 7.58 9.10
C LYS A 495 19.28 7.99 10.42
N LEU A 496 20.44 7.44 10.75
CA LEU A 496 21.26 7.86 11.89
C LEU A 496 22.06 9.15 11.60
N GLY A 497 22.43 9.38 10.34
CA GLY A 497 23.16 10.57 9.88
C GLY A 497 22.30 11.81 9.60
N GLN A 498 21.03 11.82 10.01
CA GLN A 498 20.16 13.00 9.95
C GLN A 498 20.06 13.64 11.35
N PRO A 499 20.54 14.90 11.53
CA PRO A 499 20.26 15.66 12.73
C PRO A 499 18.75 15.90 12.92
N ILE A 500 18.32 15.99 14.18
CA ILE A 500 16.95 16.37 14.56
C ILE A 500 16.92 17.78 15.15
N PRO A 501 15.87 18.58 14.93
CA PRO A 501 15.70 19.85 15.62
C PRO A 501 15.41 19.63 17.11
N MET A 502 15.95 20.49 17.97
CA MET A 502 15.76 20.41 19.43
C MET A 502 14.78 21.47 19.94
N GLY A 503 14.34 21.33 21.20
CA GLY A 503 13.47 22.29 21.87
C GLY A 503 11.97 22.14 21.58
N TYR A 504 11.17 22.57 22.56
CA TYR A 504 9.71 22.50 22.55
C TYR A 504 9.03 23.54 23.48
N SER A 505 9.77 24.55 23.96
CA SER A 505 9.24 25.58 24.86
C SER A 505 9.93 26.91 24.58
N ASN A 506 9.24 27.83 23.91
CA ASN A 506 9.74 29.16 23.59
C ASN A 506 8.72 30.27 23.90
N VAL A 507 9.21 31.50 23.95
CA VAL A 507 8.41 32.73 24.00
C VAL A 507 8.97 33.73 22.98
N GLY A 508 8.08 34.48 22.35
CA GLY A 508 8.43 35.41 21.28
C GLY A 508 7.24 36.26 20.81
N THR A 509 7.42 36.92 19.67
CA THR A 509 6.38 37.76 19.04
C THR A 509 5.97 37.17 17.69
N VAL A 510 4.66 37.10 17.41
CA VAL A 510 4.15 36.68 16.09
C VAL A 510 4.57 37.69 15.02
N THR A 511 5.29 37.24 14.00
CA THR A 511 5.76 38.06 12.86
C THR A 511 5.00 37.81 11.57
N ALA A 512 4.36 36.64 11.42
CA ALA A 512 3.52 36.34 10.26
C ALA A 512 2.37 35.39 10.62
N VAL A 513 1.25 35.51 9.91
CA VAL A 513 0.04 34.71 10.10
C VAL A 513 -0.41 34.18 8.73
N GLY A 514 -0.51 32.87 8.57
CA GLY A 514 -0.97 32.22 7.34
C GLY A 514 -2.49 32.11 7.24
N ALA A 515 -3.00 31.95 6.02
CA ALA A 515 -4.43 31.96 5.73
C ALA A 515 -5.20 30.89 6.54
N GLY A 516 -6.32 31.28 7.14
CA GLY A 516 -7.17 30.40 7.95
C GLY A 516 -6.82 30.33 9.44
N VAL A 517 -5.77 30.99 9.92
CA VAL A 517 -5.57 31.23 11.36
C VAL A 517 -6.58 32.25 11.86
N THR A 518 -7.09 32.04 13.08
CA THR A 518 -7.91 33.00 13.84
C THR A 518 -7.35 33.16 15.25
N GLY A 519 -7.70 34.25 15.93
CA GLY A 519 -7.33 34.52 17.34
C GLY A 519 -5.91 35.03 17.59
N LEU A 520 -4.98 34.88 16.63
CA LEU A 520 -3.61 35.42 16.68
C LEU A 520 -3.39 36.43 15.54
N ALA A 521 -2.61 37.49 15.82
CA ALA A 521 -2.24 38.57 14.91
C ALA A 521 -0.74 38.87 15.00
N VAL A 522 -0.20 39.54 13.98
CA VAL A 522 1.18 40.05 14.00
C VAL A 522 1.33 41.06 15.14
N GLY A 523 2.42 40.95 15.92
CA GLY A 523 2.66 41.73 17.13
C GLY A 523 2.18 41.09 18.44
N ASP A 524 1.44 39.97 18.40
CA ASP A 524 1.08 39.23 19.62
C ASP A 524 2.33 38.62 20.29
N ARG A 525 2.56 38.91 21.58
CA ARG A 525 3.52 38.17 22.41
C ARG A 525 2.93 36.82 22.77
N VAL A 526 3.60 35.72 22.41
CA VAL A 526 3.10 34.34 22.57
C VAL A 526 4.16 33.42 23.15
N VAL A 527 3.73 32.41 23.90
CA VAL A 527 4.50 31.16 24.06
C VAL A 527 4.17 30.22 22.92
N SER A 528 5.10 29.34 22.53
CA SER A 528 4.78 28.23 21.64
C SER A 528 5.55 26.94 21.94
N ASN A 529 4.93 25.82 21.57
CA ASN A 529 5.49 24.47 21.55
C ASN A 529 6.33 24.27 20.28
N GLY A 530 7.40 25.06 20.14
CA GLY A 530 8.29 25.10 18.99
C GLY A 530 9.79 24.98 19.35
N HIS A 531 10.60 24.73 18.33
CA HIS A 531 12.03 24.41 18.45
C HIS A 531 12.93 25.56 18.95
N HIS A 532 14.14 25.21 19.38
CA HIS A 532 15.19 26.17 19.74
C HIS A 532 15.75 26.85 18.48
N ALA A 533 15.19 28.00 18.15
CA ALA A 533 15.49 28.74 16.93
C ALA A 533 15.14 30.22 17.07
N GLU A 534 15.76 31.09 16.27
CA GLU A 534 15.45 32.53 16.25
C GLU A 534 14.03 32.82 15.71
N MET A 535 13.52 31.96 14.83
CA MET A 535 12.08 31.92 14.50
C MET A 535 11.56 30.49 14.47
N VAL A 536 10.28 30.31 14.77
CA VAL A 536 9.56 29.02 14.66
C VAL A 536 8.26 29.19 13.90
N ARG A 537 7.88 28.19 13.11
CA ARG A 537 6.53 28.09 12.53
C ARG A 537 5.74 27.02 13.26
N VAL A 538 4.56 27.40 13.75
CA VAL A 538 3.76 26.63 14.69
C VAL A 538 2.26 26.84 14.39
N PRO A 539 1.43 25.79 14.42
CA PRO A 539 -0.03 25.91 14.38
C PRO A 539 -0.57 26.70 15.60
N PRO A 540 -1.71 27.41 15.48
CA PRO A 540 -2.19 28.33 16.52
C PRO A 540 -2.57 27.62 17.83
N ASN A 541 -3.05 26.37 17.76
CA ASN A 541 -3.35 25.54 18.93
C ASN A 541 -2.11 25.21 19.76
N LEU A 542 -0.92 25.28 19.17
CA LEU A 542 0.37 25.09 19.84
C LEU A 542 0.96 26.39 20.41
N CYS A 543 0.18 27.48 20.42
CA CYS A 543 0.58 28.82 20.86
C CYS A 543 -0.43 29.42 21.85
N ALA A 544 0.03 30.25 22.80
CA ALA A 544 -0.87 31.02 23.67
C ALA A 544 -0.34 32.43 23.95
N LYS A 545 -1.22 33.45 23.98
CA LYS A 545 -0.85 34.85 24.24
C LYS A 545 -0.34 35.04 25.67
N VAL A 546 0.77 35.76 25.82
CA VAL A 546 1.37 36.09 27.12
C VAL A 546 0.63 37.29 27.73
N PRO A 547 0.11 37.19 28.97
CA PRO A 547 -0.51 38.33 29.66
C PRO A 547 0.51 39.46 29.86
N ALA A 548 0.05 40.72 29.77
CA ALA A 548 0.93 41.90 29.72
C ALA A 548 2.01 41.93 30.82
N GLY A 549 1.64 41.62 32.07
CA GLY A 549 2.52 41.59 33.23
C GLY A 549 3.39 40.34 33.42
N VAL A 550 3.31 39.33 32.55
CA VAL A 550 4.17 38.13 32.61
C VAL A 550 5.39 38.33 31.72
N GLY A 551 6.57 38.44 32.32
CA GLY A 551 7.84 38.54 31.60
C GLY A 551 8.27 37.24 30.91
N ASP A 552 9.13 37.35 29.91
CA ASP A 552 9.53 36.22 29.07
C ASP A 552 10.27 35.10 29.83
N ASP A 553 11.09 35.47 30.83
CA ASP A 553 11.75 34.52 31.75
C ASP A 553 10.75 33.68 32.58
N THR A 554 9.50 34.13 32.70
CA THR A 554 8.41 33.39 33.34
C THR A 554 7.58 32.64 32.31
N ALA A 555 7.15 33.34 31.26
CA ALA A 555 6.32 32.78 30.20
C ALA A 555 6.97 31.55 29.51
N VAL A 556 8.28 31.54 29.31
CA VAL A 556 9.01 30.45 28.64
C VAL A 556 8.89 29.09 29.34
N PHE A 557 8.50 29.03 30.62
CA PHE A 557 8.23 27.80 31.36
C PHE A 557 6.83 27.20 31.09
N THR A 558 5.97 27.87 30.32
CA THR A 558 4.54 27.51 30.17
C THR A 558 4.31 26.09 29.65
N VAL A 559 5.04 25.64 28.62
CA VAL A 559 4.84 24.29 28.05
C VAL A 559 5.26 23.20 29.06
N VAL A 560 6.30 23.46 29.85
CA VAL A 560 6.75 22.57 30.94
C VAL A 560 5.75 22.56 32.10
N GLY A 561 5.19 23.73 32.45
CA GLY A 561 4.12 23.85 33.43
C GLY A 561 2.83 23.14 33.01
N ALA A 562 2.52 23.11 31.71
CA ALA A 562 1.34 22.41 31.17
C ALA A 562 1.45 20.89 31.31
N ILE A 563 2.66 20.32 31.20
CA ILE A 563 2.90 18.89 31.46
C ILE A 563 2.65 18.56 32.95
N ALA A 564 3.08 19.44 33.86
CA ALA A 564 2.79 19.32 35.29
C ALA A 564 1.28 19.46 35.57
N LEU A 565 0.63 20.48 35.00
CA LEU A 565 -0.80 20.74 35.16
C LEU A 565 -1.68 19.61 34.61
N GLN A 566 -1.28 18.97 33.50
CA GLN A 566 -1.99 17.80 32.99
C GLN A 566 -1.91 16.61 33.97
N GLY A 567 -0.74 16.39 34.60
CA GLY A 567 -0.60 15.39 35.67
C GLY A 567 -1.53 15.66 36.86
N ILE A 568 -1.62 16.92 37.29
CA ILE A 568 -2.55 17.37 38.33
C ILE A 568 -4.01 17.16 37.91
N ARG A 569 -4.37 17.49 36.66
CA ARG A 569 -5.74 17.34 36.13
C ARG A 569 -6.19 15.89 36.03
N LEU A 570 -5.27 14.94 35.79
CA LEU A 570 -5.56 13.50 35.84
C LEU A 570 -5.64 12.95 37.28
N ALA A 571 -4.86 13.50 38.22
CA ALA A 571 -5.02 13.18 39.64
C ALA A 571 -6.33 13.77 40.21
N GLY A 572 -6.78 14.91 39.69
CA GLY A 572 -8.00 15.60 40.11
C GLY A 572 -8.08 15.87 41.62
N PRO A 573 -7.04 16.43 42.27
CA PRO A 573 -7.06 16.65 43.71
C PRO A 573 -8.05 17.74 44.11
N SER A 574 -8.55 17.70 45.34
CA SER A 574 -9.43 18.73 45.92
C SER A 574 -8.74 19.54 47.03
N LEU A 575 -9.36 20.65 47.42
CA LEU A 575 -8.86 21.55 48.47
C LEU A 575 -8.67 20.78 49.79
N GLY A 576 -7.46 20.84 50.36
CA GLY A 576 -7.11 20.16 51.62
C GLY A 576 -6.60 18.72 51.49
N GLU A 577 -6.70 18.07 50.32
CA GLU A 577 -6.07 16.76 50.09
C GLU A 577 -4.54 16.84 50.21
N THR A 578 -3.89 15.68 50.39
CA THR A 578 -2.43 15.55 50.46
C THR A 578 -1.89 14.78 49.26
N VAL A 579 -0.93 15.37 48.54
CA VAL A 579 -0.35 14.81 47.31
C VAL A 579 1.17 14.74 47.39
N ALA A 580 1.74 13.57 47.10
CA ALA A 580 3.19 13.42 46.98
C ALA A 580 3.67 13.69 45.54
N VAL A 581 4.86 14.27 45.39
CA VAL A 581 5.50 14.55 44.10
C VAL A 581 6.89 13.92 44.10
N THR A 582 7.04 12.80 43.38
CA THR A 582 8.28 12.03 43.34
C THR A 582 9.13 12.41 42.13
N GLY A 583 10.30 12.98 42.41
CA GLY A 583 11.12 13.76 41.50
C GLY A 583 10.79 15.25 41.61
N LEU A 584 11.80 16.07 41.90
CA LEU A 584 11.70 17.53 42.03
C LEU A 584 12.52 18.27 40.96
N GLY A 585 12.66 17.66 39.78
CA GLY A 585 13.06 18.40 38.57
C GLY A 585 12.02 19.46 38.16
N LEU A 586 12.23 20.15 37.03
CA LEU A 586 11.35 21.24 36.57
C LEU A 586 9.84 20.92 36.66
N ILE A 587 9.41 19.78 36.11
CA ILE A 587 8.01 19.36 36.13
C ILE A 587 7.49 19.16 37.57
N GLY A 588 8.32 18.59 38.45
CA GLY A 588 8.00 18.39 39.87
C GLY A 588 7.87 19.70 40.64
N LEU A 589 8.81 20.65 40.47
CA LEU A 589 8.73 21.96 41.14
C LEU A 589 7.60 22.84 40.60
N MET A 590 7.27 22.73 39.31
CA MET A 590 6.04 23.35 38.76
C MET A 590 4.78 22.69 39.34
N ALA A 591 4.76 21.36 39.50
CA ALA A 591 3.65 20.65 40.12
C ALA A 591 3.47 21.04 41.60
N VAL A 592 4.56 21.17 42.37
CA VAL A 592 4.54 21.66 43.76
C VAL A 592 3.84 23.02 43.85
N GLN A 593 4.26 24.00 43.04
CA GLN A 593 3.66 25.34 43.07
C GLN A 593 2.17 25.32 42.68
N LEU A 594 1.81 24.61 41.61
CA LEU A 594 0.42 24.50 41.14
C LEU A 594 -0.49 23.81 42.17
N LEU A 595 -0.03 22.74 42.82
CA LEU A 595 -0.76 22.05 43.90
C LEU A 595 -0.92 22.95 45.13
N ARG A 596 0.15 23.64 45.55
CA ARG A 596 0.09 24.58 46.69
C ARG A 596 -0.86 25.75 46.41
N ALA A 597 -0.92 26.24 45.17
CA ALA A 597 -1.88 27.27 44.74
C ALA A 597 -3.33 26.74 44.65
N GLN A 598 -3.52 25.44 44.46
CA GLN A 598 -4.82 24.75 44.57
C GLN A 598 -5.24 24.48 46.03
N GLY A 599 -4.39 24.81 47.01
CA GLY A 599 -4.65 24.55 48.43
C GLY A 599 -4.46 23.10 48.86
N VAL A 600 -3.66 22.33 48.11
CA VAL A 600 -3.29 20.94 48.40
C VAL A 600 -2.05 20.92 49.32
N ARG A 601 -1.98 19.98 50.27
CA ARG A 601 -0.77 19.71 51.08
C ARG A 601 0.21 18.89 50.23
N VAL A 602 1.48 19.30 50.13
CA VAL A 602 2.42 18.68 49.17
C VAL A 602 3.64 18.08 49.87
N LEU A 603 3.98 16.83 49.50
CA LEU A 603 5.19 16.13 49.93
C LEU A 603 6.12 15.89 48.73
N GLY A 604 7.20 16.68 48.64
CA GLY A 604 8.23 16.53 47.60
C GLY A 604 9.28 15.47 47.95
N ILE A 605 9.64 14.61 47.01
CA ILE A 605 10.59 13.51 47.23
C ILE A 605 11.66 13.55 46.13
N ASP A 606 12.93 13.72 46.50
CA ASP A 606 14.08 13.69 45.59
C ASP A 606 15.35 13.25 46.35
N MET A 607 16.48 13.19 45.66
CA MET A 607 17.81 12.89 46.23
C MET A 607 18.77 14.09 46.17
N ASP A 608 18.33 15.21 45.60
CA ASP A 608 19.11 16.43 45.50
C ASP A 608 18.66 17.47 46.55
N PRO A 609 19.52 17.84 47.52
CA PRO A 609 19.16 18.78 48.58
C PRO A 609 18.78 20.17 48.06
N ALA A 610 19.37 20.63 46.96
CA ALA A 610 19.04 21.95 46.40
C ALA A 610 17.63 21.97 45.80
N LYS A 611 17.17 20.86 45.22
CA LYS A 611 15.78 20.70 44.74
C LYS A 611 14.79 20.59 45.90
N LEU A 612 15.18 19.93 46.99
CA LEU A 612 14.39 19.84 48.21
C LEU A 612 14.24 21.23 48.87
N ASP A 613 15.30 22.04 48.93
CA ASP A 613 15.23 23.42 49.43
C ASP A 613 14.43 24.37 48.53
N LEU A 614 14.39 24.13 47.21
CA LEU A 614 13.44 24.82 46.32
C LEU A 614 12.00 24.41 46.65
N ALA A 615 11.71 23.12 46.80
CA ALA A 615 10.37 22.64 47.14
C ALA A 615 9.87 23.18 48.50
N ARG A 616 10.74 23.26 49.52
CA ARG A 616 10.45 23.91 50.81
C ARG A 616 10.06 25.37 50.65
N ARG A 617 10.81 26.14 49.86
CA ARG A 617 10.53 27.56 49.55
C ARG A 617 9.24 27.76 48.73
N PHE A 618 8.78 26.73 48.03
CA PHE A 618 7.47 26.70 47.38
C PHE A 618 6.35 26.12 48.28
N GLY A 619 6.64 25.73 49.52
CA GLY A 619 5.66 25.28 50.51
C GLY A 619 5.40 23.78 50.56
N ALA A 620 6.23 22.93 49.95
CA ALA A 620 6.17 21.49 50.17
C ALA A 620 6.93 21.07 51.42
N GLU A 621 6.42 20.06 52.14
CA GLU A 621 7.27 19.22 52.98
C GLU A 621 8.13 18.30 52.10
N THR A 622 9.19 17.71 52.66
CA THR A 622 10.22 17.03 51.86
C THR A 622 10.70 15.72 52.46
N VAL A 623 11.13 14.80 51.60
CA VAL A 623 11.90 13.59 51.92
C VAL A 623 13.24 13.61 51.18
N ASP A 624 14.34 13.46 51.91
CA ASP A 624 15.70 13.36 51.37
C ASP A 624 16.12 11.90 51.18
N LEU A 625 16.00 11.39 49.95
CA LEU A 625 16.39 10.02 49.62
C LEU A 625 17.91 9.79 49.67
N ALA A 626 18.75 10.84 49.62
CA ALA A 626 20.19 10.69 49.76
C ALA A 626 20.61 10.47 51.23
N LYS A 627 19.77 10.88 52.19
CA LYS A 627 19.89 10.52 53.61
C LYS A 627 19.18 9.21 53.98
N ALA A 628 18.65 8.47 52.99
CA ALA A 628 17.83 7.28 53.19
C ALA A 628 16.58 7.49 54.08
N GLU A 629 16.00 8.69 54.07
CA GLU A 629 14.69 8.94 54.69
C GLU A 629 13.61 8.11 53.98
N ASP A 630 12.74 7.43 54.73
CA ASP A 630 11.66 6.64 54.14
C ASP A 630 10.46 7.52 53.74
N PRO A 631 10.13 7.63 52.43
CA PRO A 631 8.97 8.39 52.00
C PRO A 631 7.64 7.76 52.43
N VAL A 632 7.58 6.44 52.69
CA VAL A 632 6.35 5.78 53.15
C VAL A 632 6.04 6.19 54.60
N ALA A 633 7.01 6.09 55.50
CA ALA A 633 6.88 6.57 56.88
C ALA A 633 6.58 8.08 56.94
N LYS A 634 7.25 8.92 56.14
CA LYS A 634 6.99 10.38 56.14
C LYS A 634 5.61 10.71 55.57
N ALA A 635 5.15 10.00 54.53
CA ALA A 635 3.78 10.14 54.00
C ALA A 635 2.72 9.74 55.03
N ALA A 636 2.93 8.64 55.77
CA ALA A 636 2.05 8.21 56.85
C ALA A 636 2.00 9.25 57.98
N ALA A 637 3.15 9.74 58.45
CA ALA A 637 3.24 10.77 59.49
C ALA A 637 2.61 12.11 59.08
N LEU A 638 2.60 12.45 57.78
CA LEU A 638 1.94 13.64 57.24
C LEU A 638 0.40 13.53 57.22
N THR A 639 -0.12 12.31 57.24
CA THR A 639 -1.55 11.98 56.98
C THR A 639 -2.17 11.16 58.10
N ASP A 640 -1.64 11.27 59.33
CA ASP A 640 -2.15 10.60 60.53
C ASP A 640 -2.30 9.06 60.37
N GLY A 641 -1.43 8.47 59.55
CA GLY A 641 -1.42 7.05 59.21
C GLY A 641 -2.33 6.64 58.04
N HIS A 642 -3.16 7.54 57.50
CA HIS A 642 -4.11 7.23 56.43
C HIS A 642 -3.47 7.00 55.06
N GLY A 643 -2.37 7.71 54.75
CA GLY A 643 -1.72 7.75 53.44
C GLY A 643 -2.21 8.89 52.55
N VAL A 644 -1.46 9.19 51.48
CA VAL A 644 -1.74 10.34 50.58
C VAL A 644 -2.86 10.06 49.58
N ASP A 645 -3.60 11.10 49.20
CA ASP A 645 -4.73 11.05 48.28
C ASP A 645 -4.31 10.82 46.82
N ALA A 646 -3.14 11.32 46.44
CA ALA A 646 -2.52 11.04 45.15
C ALA A 646 -0.97 11.10 45.18
N VAL A 647 -0.35 10.53 44.15
CA VAL A 647 1.09 10.63 43.88
C VAL A 647 1.34 11.01 42.43
N LEU A 648 2.10 12.07 42.19
CA LEU A 648 2.61 12.45 40.88
C LEU A 648 4.05 11.96 40.73
N LEU A 649 4.28 11.02 39.80
CA LEU A 649 5.61 10.52 39.49
C LEU A 649 6.20 11.33 38.34
N THR A 650 7.09 12.29 38.63
CA THR A 650 7.77 13.11 37.61
C THR A 650 9.24 12.74 37.41
N ALA A 651 9.78 11.83 38.22
CA ALA A 651 11.15 11.32 38.12
C ALA A 651 11.43 10.58 36.79
N ALA A 652 12.71 10.54 36.40
CA ALA A 652 13.21 9.76 35.27
C ALA A 652 14.22 8.71 35.78
N THR A 653 13.87 7.43 35.73
CA THR A 653 14.71 6.32 36.19
C THR A 653 14.29 4.99 35.56
N LYS A 654 15.21 4.01 35.47
CA LYS A 654 14.89 2.64 35.06
C LYS A 654 14.27 1.79 36.19
N SER A 655 14.30 2.27 37.43
CA SER A 655 13.76 1.53 38.57
C SER A 655 12.24 1.66 38.69
N SER A 656 11.59 0.57 39.12
CA SER A 656 10.18 0.54 39.52
C SER A 656 9.95 0.97 40.98
N THR A 657 11.01 1.23 41.76
CA THR A 657 10.92 1.68 43.17
C THR A 657 9.97 2.86 43.39
N PRO A 658 9.96 3.94 42.57
CA PRO A 658 9.04 5.06 42.76
C PRO A 658 7.56 4.65 42.69
N VAL A 659 7.22 3.68 41.83
CA VAL A 659 5.84 3.19 41.67
C VAL A 659 5.43 2.31 42.85
N ALA A 660 6.33 1.45 43.34
CA ALA A 660 6.10 0.65 44.54
C ALA A 660 5.96 1.52 45.80
N GLN A 661 6.80 2.55 45.94
CA GLN A 661 6.68 3.55 47.00
C GLN A 661 5.36 4.33 46.89
N ALA A 662 4.94 4.75 45.68
CA ALA A 662 3.67 5.43 45.47
C ALA A 662 2.47 4.59 45.95
N ALA A 663 2.41 3.31 45.60
CA ALA A 663 1.35 2.42 46.06
C ALA A 663 1.33 2.23 47.59
N ARG A 664 2.51 2.22 48.23
CA ARG A 664 2.63 2.14 49.69
C ARG A 664 2.29 3.45 50.41
N MET A 665 2.63 4.60 49.82
CA MET A 665 2.26 5.93 50.32
C MET A 665 0.77 6.23 50.19
N CYS A 666 0.11 5.79 49.12
CA CYS A 666 -1.31 6.09 48.89
C CYS A 666 -2.23 5.53 49.99
N ARG A 667 -3.28 6.27 50.35
CA ARG A 667 -4.42 5.72 51.08
C ARG A 667 -5.20 4.71 50.24
N LYS A 668 -6.19 4.04 50.84
CA LYS A 668 -7.19 3.27 50.09
C LYS A 668 -7.92 4.20 49.11
N ARG A 669 -8.08 3.75 47.86
CA ARG A 669 -8.58 4.51 46.69
C ARG A 669 -7.77 5.78 46.38
N GLY A 670 -6.45 5.73 46.65
CA GLY A 670 -5.49 6.74 46.20
C GLY A 670 -5.22 6.66 44.69
N ARG A 671 -4.70 7.75 44.12
CA ARG A 671 -4.51 7.93 42.67
C ARG A 671 -3.03 8.13 42.32
N ILE A 672 -2.48 7.36 41.39
CA ILE A 672 -1.08 7.46 40.97
C ILE A 672 -1.03 7.88 39.50
N VAL A 673 -0.39 9.02 39.21
CA VAL A 673 -0.21 9.52 37.84
C VAL A 673 1.26 9.53 37.47
N LEU A 674 1.62 8.77 36.43
CA LEU A 674 2.94 8.80 35.82
C LEU A 674 3.04 9.94 34.80
N VAL A 675 3.92 10.90 35.07
CA VAL A 675 4.23 12.06 34.20
C VAL A 675 5.66 11.98 33.66
N GLY A 676 6.58 11.43 34.47
CA GLY A 676 7.96 11.13 34.08
C GLY A 676 8.09 9.75 33.43
N VAL A 677 9.30 9.18 33.50
CA VAL A 677 9.63 7.88 32.90
C VAL A 677 10.27 7.00 33.97
N THR A 678 9.48 6.09 34.55
CA THR A 678 9.92 5.15 35.59
C THR A 678 9.82 3.70 35.11
N GLY A 679 10.42 2.76 35.85
CA GLY A 679 10.08 1.34 35.70
C GLY A 679 8.60 1.09 36.05
N LEU A 680 7.98 0.12 35.38
CA LEU A 680 6.54 -0.17 35.44
C LEU A 680 6.23 -1.58 35.99
N SER A 681 7.12 -2.14 36.79
CA SER A 681 6.91 -3.44 37.45
C SER A 681 5.93 -3.29 38.63
N LEU A 682 4.63 -3.43 38.38
CA LEU A 682 3.60 -3.31 39.41
C LEU A 682 3.52 -4.58 40.27
N ASN A 683 3.46 -4.42 41.60
CA ASN A 683 3.11 -5.50 42.51
C ASN A 683 1.58 -5.57 42.66
N ARG A 684 0.98 -6.75 42.46
CA ARG A 684 -0.47 -6.93 42.57
C ARG A 684 -1.00 -6.61 43.96
N ALA A 685 -0.30 -6.99 45.04
CA ALA A 685 -0.77 -6.80 46.42
C ALA A 685 -0.89 -5.30 46.77
N ASP A 686 0.21 -4.57 46.59
CA ASP A 686 0.34 -3.12 46.85
C ASP A 686 -0.77 -2.28 46.18
N PHE A 687 -1.29 -2.70 45.01
CA PHE A 687 -2.37 -2.03 44.28
C PHE A 687 -3.78 -2.58 44.59
N TYR A 688 -3.94 -3.90 44.76
CA TYR A 688 -5.24 -4.56 44.88
C TYR A 688 -5.89 -4.30 46.25
N GLU A 689 -5.16 -4.46 47.34
CA GLU A 689 -5.68 -4.35 48.71
C GLU A 689 -6.24 -2.94 49.01
N LYS A 690 -5.62 -1.94 48.38
CA LYS A 690 -5.95 -0.52 48.47
C LYS A 690 -6.85 -0.01 47.34
N GLU A 691 -7.29 -0.84 46.39
CA GLU A 691 -8.12 -0.41 45.24
C GLU A 691 -7.56 0.85 44.52
N LEU A 692 -6.26 0.85 44.20
CA LEU A 692 -5.58 2.03 43.66
C LEU A 692 -5.85 2.25 42.17
N THR A 693 -5.99 3.53 41.78
CA THR A 693 -6.04 3.95 40.37
C THR A 693 -4.62 4.30 39.88
N PHE A 694 -4.22 3.79 38.71
CA PHE A 694 -2.98 4.15 38.03
C PHE A 694 -3.27 4.70 36.63
N GLN A 695 -2.68 5.85 36.28
CA GLN A 695 -2.83 6.46 34.96
C GLN A 695 -1.50 7.03 34.44
N VAL A 696 -1.29 7.02 33.13
CA VAL A 696 -0.15 7.66 32.47
C VAL A 696 -0.61 8.97 31.82
N SER A 697 0.14 10.05 32.04
CA SER A 697 -0.15 11.37 31.48
C SER A 697 0.37 11.51 30.05
N CYS A 698 -0.50 11.92 29.12
CA CYS A 698 -0.09 12.24 27.75
C CYS A 698 0.38 13.70 27.65
N SER A 699 1.65 13.95 28.01
CA SER A 699 2.30 15.26 27.87
C SER A 699 1.45 16.41 28.48
N TYR A 700 1.15 17.44 27.70
CA TYR A 700 0.31 18.61 28.02
C TYR A 700 -1.19 18.42 27.70
N GLY A 701 -1.66 17.19 27.46
CA GLY A 701 -3.09 16.83 27.51
C GLY A 701 -3.80 16.64 26.18
N PRO A 702 -5.15 16.67 26.19
CA PRO A 702 -6.00 16.45 25.01
C PRO A 702 -5.65 17.39 23.84
N GLY A 703 -5.60 16.80 22.64
CA GLY A 703 -4.97 17.37 21.46
C GLY A 703 -3.70 16.62 21.06
N ARG A 704 -2.92 16.15 22.04
CA ARG A 704 -1.61 15.55 21.73
C ARG A 704 -1.74 14.21 21.02
N TYR A 705 -1.09 14.12 19.85
CA TYR A 705 -1.16 13.05 18.85
C TYR A 705 -2.46 13.01 18.03
N ASP A 706 -3.23 14.10 18.02
CA ASP A 706 -4.35 14.32 17.09
C ASP A 706 -3.94 15.32 15.99
N PRO A 707 -3.76 14.88 14.72
CA PRO A 707 -3.41 15.78 13.62
C PRO A 707 -4.45 16.88 13.34
N ALA A 708 -5.74 16.64 13.62
CA ALA A 708 -6.77 17.67 13.47
C ALA A 708 -6.49 18.85 14.42
N TYR A 709 -6.16 18.53 15.67
CA TYR A 709 -5.81 19.51 16.69
C TYR A 709 -4.42 20.14 16.47
N GLU A 710 -3.37 19.32 16.40
CA GLU A 710 -1.98 19.78 16.37
C GLU A 710 -1.56 20.38 15.04
N GLN A 711 -2.03 19.85 13.90
CA GLN A 711 -1.52 20.24 12.55
C GLN A 711 -2.53 21.08 11.76
N HIS A 712 -3.82 20.77 11.84
CA HIS A 712 -4.87 21.47 11.10
C HIS A 712 -5.56 22.60 11.91
N GLY A 713 -5.20 22.78 13.19
CA GLY A 713 -5.71 23.87 14.02
C GLY A 713 -7.16 23.73 14.47
N GLN A 714 -7.75 22.53 14.37
CA GLN A 714 -9.15 22.26 14.73
C GLN A 714 -9.26 22.02 16.24
N ASP A 715 -9.62 23.07 16.99
CA ASP A 715 -9.83 22.98 18.44
C ASP A 715 -11.14 22.22 18.78
N TYR A 716 -11.14 21.48 19.89
CA TYR A 716 -12.32 20.72 20.32
C TYR A 716 -13.39 21.65 20.91
N PRO A 717 -14.70 21.41 20.64
CA PRO A 717 -15.78 22.18 21.24
C PRO A 717 -15.69 22.16 22.77
N ILE A 718 -15.69 23.35 23.38
CA ILE A 718 -15.30 23.54 24.80
C ILE A 718 -16.19 22.79 25.81
N GLY A 719 -17.45 22.50 25.45
CA GLY A 719 -18.36 21.69 26.27
C GLY A 719 -18.03 20.20 26.33
N PHE A 720 -17.28 19.66 25.35
CA PHE A 720 -16.85 18.25 25.32
C PHE A 720 -15.44 18.07 25.88
N VAL A 721 -14.51 18.96 25.56
CA VAL A 721 -13.11 18.89 26.02
C VAL A 721 -12.69 20.24 26.62
N ARG A 722 -13.05 20.47 27.88
CA ARG A 722 -12.77 21.76 28.56
C ARG A 722 -11.29 22.14 28.58
N TRP A 723 -10.40 21.15 28.63
CA TRP A 723 -8.96 21.33 28.80
C TRP A 723 -8.18 20.63 27.68
N THR A 724 -7.72 21.42 26.72
CA THR A 724 -6.84 21.03 25.60
C THR A 724 -5.43 21.59 25.85
N GLU A 725 -4.44 21.25 25.02
CA GLU A 725 -3.05 21.75 25.17
C GLU A 725 -2.99 23.28 25.33
N GLN A 726 -3.62 24.03 24.41
CA GLN A 726 -3.65 25.49 24.44
C GLN A 726 -4.30 26.01 25.73
N ARG A 727 -5.35 25.34 26.20
CA ARG A 727 -6.11 25.68 27.41
C ARG A 727 -5.37 25.22 28.69
N ASN A 728 -4.36 24.36 28.59
CA ASN A 728 -3.34 24.13 29.62
C ASN A 728 -2.31 25.27 29.63
N PHE A 729 -1.78 25.70 28.47
CA PHE A 729 -0.84 26.83 28.37
C PHE A 729 -1.45 28.14 28.93
N GLN A 730 -2.67 28.49 28.52
CA GLN A 730 -3.42 29.64 29.01
C GLN A 730 -3.62 29.62 30.53
N ALA A 731 -3.93 28.45 31.10
CA ALA A 731 -4.12 28.29 32.54
C ALA A 731 -2.81 28.49 33.33
N VAL A 732 -1.68 27.97 32.83
CA VAL A 732 -0.37 28.17 33.45
C VAL A 732 0.05 29.65 33.39
N LEU A 733 -0.14 30.32 32.25
CA LEU A 733 0.11 31.76 32.11
C LEU A 733 -0.74 32.62 33.05
N ALA A 734 -1.99 32.22 33.32
CA ALA A 734 -2.83 32.89 34.31
C ALA A 734 -2.30 32.72 35.76
N MET A 735 -1.76 31.54 36.11
CA MET A 735 -1.14 31.30 37.42
C MET A 735 0.22 32.01 37.58
N MET A 736 0.92 32.27 36.48
CA MET A 736 2.10 33.16 36.47
C MET A 736 1.68 34.63 36.62
N ALA A 737 0.63 35.07 35.94
CA ALA A 737 0.11 36.44 36.02
C ALA A 737 -0.43 36.81 37.41
N SER A 738 -0.94 35.84 38.17
CA SER A 738 -1.36 36.03 39.57
C SER A 738 -0.21 35.93 40.58
N GLY A 739 1.03 35.67 40.14
CA GLY A 739 2.19 35.46 41.02
C GLY A 739 2.19 34.12 41.78
N ALA A 740 1.19 33.26 41.57
CA ALA A 740 1.05 31.97 42.23
C ALA A 740 2.07 30.91 41.75
N VAL A 741 2.65 31.11 40.57
CA VAL A 741 3.76 30.32 40.03
C VAL A 741 4.92 31.25 39.69
N ARG A 742 6.09 31.01 40.28
CA ARG A 742 7.34 31.77 40.08
C ARG A 742 8.42 30.88 39.50
N THR A 743 9.27 31.45 38.64
CA THR A 743 10.26 30.70 37.84
C THR A 743 11.70 31.15 38.07
N ASP A 744 11.91 32.23 38.80
CA ASP A 744 13.19 32.92 38.97
C ASP A 744 14.24 31.98 39.57
N ALA A 745 13.84 31.24 40.60
CA ALA A 745 14.66 30.22 41.27
C ALA A 745 14.69 28.86 40.55
N LEU A 746 14.06 28.74 39.37
CA LEU A 746 14.15 27.56 38.50
C LEU A 746 15.18 27.74 37.37
N VAL A 747 15.56 28.99 37.04
CA VAL A 747 16.61 29.31 36.08
C VAL A 747 17.97 29.05 36.72
N SER A 748 18.69 28.05 36.20
CA SER A 748 20.02 27.67 36.68
C SER A 748 21.16 28.26 35.85
N HIS A 749 20.95 28.43 34.53
CA HIS A 749 21.95 28.92 33.59
C HIS A 749 21.29 29.71 32.46
N ARG A 750 22.05 30.63 31.84
CA ARG A 750 21.69 31.34 30.60
C ARG A 750 22.84 31.24 29.59
N PHE A 751 22.50 31.06 28.33
CA PHE A 751 23.45 31.07 27.21
C PHE A 751 22.85 31.82 26.02
N PRO A 752 23.64 32.52 25.18
CA PRO A 752 23.16 32.94 23.87
C PRO A 752 22.90 31.70 22.99
N LEU A 753 21.96 31.78 22.05
CA LEU A 753 21.59 30.65 21.17
C LEU A 753 22.81 30.02 20.45
N ASP A 754 23.78 30.85 20.05
CA ASP A 754 25.02 30.41 19.39
C ASP A 754 25.91 29.50 20.27
N ARG A 755 25.73 29.52 21.60
CA ARG A 755 26.40 28.63 22.56
C ARG A 755 25.49 27.52 23.10
N ALA A 756 24.48 27.10 22.33
CA ALA A 756 23.63 25.96 22.71
C ALA A 756 24.42 24.66 23.00
N ALA A 757 25.55 24.43 22.32
CA ALA A 757 26.42 23.28 22.60
C ALA A 757 26.96 23.28 24.06
N ASP A 758 27.36 24.44 24.59
CA ASP A 758 27.79 24.59 25.99
C ASP A 758 26.62 24.30 26.95
N ALA A 759 25.41 24.72 26.59
CA ALA A 759 24.19 24.49 27.37
C ALA A 759 23.85 23.00 27.51
N TYR A 760 23.94 22.21 26.43
CA TYR A 760 23.81 20.74 26.50
C TYR A 760 25.01 20.06 27.17
N GLY A 761 26.20 20.67 27.11
CA GLY A 761 27.36 20.29 27.92
C GLY A 761 27.04 20.36 29.42
N ALA A 762 26.50 21.49 29.89
CA ALA A 762 26.12 21.70 31.29
C ALA A 762 25.08 20.69 31.79
N LEU A 763 24.17 20.22 30.94
CA LEU A 763 23.24 19.13 31.30
C LEU A 763 23.92 17.80 31.64
N SER A 764 25.18 17.59 31.22
CA SER A 764 25.86 16.30 31.32
C SER A 764 26.67 16.10 32.61
N GLY A 765 26.82 17.12 33.47
CA GLY A 765 27.75 17.04 34.61
C GLY A 765 27.51 17.98 35.80
N GLY A 766 26.36 18.67 35.91
CA GLY A 766 26.07 19.57 37.03
C GLY A 766 24.59 19.68 37.39
N PRO A 767 24.23 20.44 38.45
CA PRO A 767 22.87 20.62 38.95
C PRO A 767 22.03 21.58 38.07
N ALA A 768 22.07 21.38 36.75
CA ALA A 768 21.25 22.15 35.80
C ALA A 768 19.76 21.79 35.95
N LEU A 769 18.92 22.83 36.09
CA LEU A 769 17.47 22.73 36.29
C LEU A 769 16.74 23.26 35.05
N GLY A 770 16.40 24.55 35.02
CA GLY A 770 16.06 25.27 33.79
C GLY A 770 17.31 25.91 33.18
N VAL A 771 17.46 25.83 31.87
CA VAL A 771 18.55 26.49 31.13
C VAL A 771 17.92 27.30 29.99
N LEU A 772 18.16 28.61 29.98
CA LEU A 772 17.60 29.51 28.98
C LEU A 772 18.60 29.74 27.85
N LEU A 773 18.12 29.61 26.61
CA LEU A 773 18.79 30.11 25.41
C LEU A 773 18.14 31.44 25.01
N GLU A 774 18.97 32.46 24.84
CA GLU A 774 18.54 33.84 24.54
C GLU A 774 19.02 34.24 23.13
N THR A 775 18.16 34.86 22.33
CA THR A 775 18.41 35.11 20.90
C THR A 775 19.06 36.47 20.59
N GLY A 776 19.30 37.31 21.62
CA GLY A 776 20.10 38.55 21.50
C GLY A 776 19.39 39.70 20.79
N VAL A 777 18.11 39.95 21.09
CA VAL A 777 17.22 40.81 20.28
C VAL A 777 17.24 42.31 20.65
N GLU A 778 18.11 42.77 21.55
CA GLU A 778 18.23 44.20 21.85
C GLU A 778 18.94 44.96 20.71
N GLY A 779 18.16 45.65 19.87
CA GLY A 779 18.66 46.66 18.92
C GLY A 779 18.67 46.29 17.44
N LEU A 780 18.20 45.10 17.03
CA LEU A 780 18.05 44.77 15.61
C LEU A 780 16.84 45.51 15.00
N PRO A 781 16.98 46.19 13.85
CA PRO A 781 15.87 46.89 13.19
C PRO A 781 14.84 45.89 12.67
N ASP A 782 13.58 46.33 12.56
CA ASP A 782 12.42 45.48 12.21
C ASP A 782 12.33 45.10 10.72
N THR A 783 13.49 44.78 10.14
CA THR A 783 13.54 43.99 8.92
C THR A 783 12.94 42.61 9.20
N ALA A 784 12.10 42.15 8.28
CA ALA A 784 12.21 40.78 7.83
C ALA A 784 13.44 40.74 6.89
N PRO A 785 14.59 40.10 7.22
CA PRO A 785 15.84 40.26 6.44
C PRO A 785 15.85 39.57 5.05
N ALA A 786 17.00 39.16 4.52
CA ALA A 786 17.12 38.46 3.22
C ALA A 786 16.87 36.94 3.37
N GLU A 787 15.83 36.40 2.72
CA GLU A 787 15.27 35.06 3.05
C GLU A 787 16.22 33.88 2.84
N SER A 788 17.02 33.96 1.79
CA SER A 788 17.93 32.90 1.36
C SER A 788 19.27 32.98 2.11
N VAL A 789 19.86 31.84 2.44
CA VAL A 789 21.15 31.72 3.13
C VAL A 789 22.20 31.18 2.14
N SER A 790 23.27 31.94 1.92
CA SER A 790 24.43 31.48 1.15
C SER A 790 25.15 30.37 1.91
N LEU A 791 25.67 29.37 1.18
CA LEU A 791 26.40 28.24 1.75
C LEU A 791 27.88 28.31 1.34
N ASP A 792 28.78 28.11 2.30
CA ASP A 792 30.22 28.29 2.08
C ASP A 792 30.82 27.27 1.09
N GLN A 793 31.76 27.76 0.28
CA GLN A 793 32.24 27.04 -0.91
C GLN A 793 33.26 25.92 -0.63
N ASN A 794 33.45 25.54 0.64
CA ASN A 794 34.44 24.54 1.08
C ASN A 794 33.98 23.08 0.91
N SER A 795 32.73 22.81 0.50
CA SER A 795 32.32 21.47 0.07
C SER A 795 33.00 21.09 -1.26
N PRO A 796 33.38 19.81 -1.47
CA PRO A 796 34.13 19.40 -2.66
C PRO A 796 33.29 19.56 -3.93
N ARG A 797 33.55 20.63 -4.67
CA ARG A 797 32.98 20.86 -6.00
C ARG A 797 33.46 19.77 -6.98
N PRO A 798 32.58 19.23 -7.85
CA PRO A 798 32.99 18.66 -9.12
C PRO A 798 33.83 19.67 -9.92
N ALA A 799 34.71 19.19 -10.81
CA ALA A 799 35.60 20.06 -11.58
C ALA A 799 34.84 21.10 -12.42
N ALA A 800 35.48 22.25 -12.68
CA ALA A 800 34.85 23.49 -13.15
C ALA A 800 34.36 23.51 -14.62
N ASP A 801 34.03 22.36 -15.22
CA ASP A 801 33.35 22.25 -16.52
C ASP A 801 31.81 22.39 -16.41
N GLY A 802 31.25 22.18 -15.20
CA GLY A 802 29.84 21.83 -14.97
C GLY A 802 28.78 22.68 -15.68
N ARG A 803 28.30 22.19 -16.84
CA ARG A 803 27.53 22.96 -17.82
C ARG A 803 26.08 23.25 -17.44
N VAL A 804 25.47 22.43 -16.58
CA VAL A 804 24.04 22.53 -16.21
C VAL A 804 23.88 22.82 -14.72
N GLY A 805 23.26 23.95 -14.38
CA GLY A 805 22.93 24.36 -13.03
C GLY A 805 21.61 23.77 -12.56
N VAL A 806 21.64 23.06 -11.45
CA VAL A 806 20.49 22.31 -10.92
C VAL A 806 20.10 22.85 -9.56
N SER A 807 18.88 23.37 -9.48
CA SER A 807 18.23 23.76 -8.24
C SER A 807 17.14 22.74 -7.85
N PHE A 808 16.83 22.68 -6.56
CA PHE A 808 15.85 21.75 -5.99
C PHE A 808 14.76 22.55 -5.26
N ILE A 809 13.50 22.15 -5.46
CA ILE A 809 12.38 22.56 -4.61
C ILE A 809 11.88 21.30 -3.89
N GLY A 810 12.02 21.30 -2.56
CA GLY A 810 11.84 20.13 -1.71
C GLY A 810 13.17 19.45 -1.38
N ALA A 811 13.50 19.41 -0.08
CA ALA A 811 14.67 18.71 0.47
C ALA A 811 14.27 17.41 1.21
N GLY A 812 13.30 16.69 0.64
CA GLY A 812 12.73 15.49 1.25
C GLY A 812 13.68 14.28 1.27
N ASN A 813 13.29 13.23 2.02
CA ASN A 813 14.09 12.01 2.14
C ASN A 813 14.43 11.34 0.79
N TYR A 814 13.58 11.45 -0.23
CA TYR A 814 13.86 10.93 -1.58
C TYR A 814 14.86 11.83 -2.33
N ALA A 815 14.72 13.16 -2.23
CA ALA A 815 15.62 14.12 -2.84
C ALA A 815 17.07 13.95 -2.37
N GLY A 816 17.29 13.94 -1.04
CA GLY A 816 18.63 13.83 -0.45
C GLY A 816 19.30 12.45 -0.57
N ARG A 817 18.50 11.37 -0.66
CA ARG A 817 18.99 9.97 -0.73
C ARG A 817 19.06 9.38 -2.13
N VAL A 818 18.29 9.89 -3.09
CA VAL A 818 18.18 9.31 -4.45
C VAL A 818 18.53 10.32 -5.53
N LEU A 819 17.86 11.48 -5.57
CA LEU A 819 18.00 12.43 -6.67
C LEU A 819 19.33 13.18 -6.63
N ALA A 820 19.65 13.89 -5.55
CA ALA A 820 20.93 14.60 -5.42
C ALA A 820 22.18 13.68 -5.53
N PRO A 821 22.25 12.47 -4.92
CA PRO A 821 23.36 11.55 -5.16
C PRO A 821 23.36 10.87 -6.54
N ALA A 822 22.35 11.11 -7.38
CA ALA A 822 22.39 10.82 -8.81
C ALA A 822 22.89 12.04 -9.61
N VAL A 823 22.40 13.25 -9.34
CA VAL A 823 22.86 14.50 -9.96
C VAL A 823 24.37 14.69 -9.73
N ALA A 824 24.86 14.42 -8.51
CA ALA A 824 26.29 14.48 -8.13
C ALA A 824 27.20 13.45 -8.85
N LYS A 825 26.68 12.67 -9.81
CA LYS A 825 27.44 11.74 -10.68
C LYS A 825 27.40 12.17 -12.16
N THR A 826 26.97 13.39 -12.42
CA THR A 826 26.85 14.00 -13.75
C THR A 826 27.69 15.29 -13.83
N VAL A 827 27.70 15.96 -14.97
CA VAL A 827 28.32 17.29 -15.15
C VAL A 827 27.48 18.46 -14.58
N ALA A 828 26.54 18.17 -13.68
CA ALA A 828 25.70 19.19 -13.06
C ALA A 828 26.39 19.90 -11.89
N ARG A 829 26.18 21.22 -11.79
CA ARG A 829 26.51 22.05 -10.62
C ARG A 829 25.25 22.27 -9.77
N PHE A 830 25.37 22.30 -8.44
CA PHE A 830 24.24 22.53 -7.54
C PHE A 830 24.10 24.02 -7.21
N GLU A 831 22.94 24.59 -7.52
CA GLU A 831 22.69 26.02 -7.36
C GLU A 831 21.91 26.30 -6.06
N ILE A 832 20.58 26.22 -6.09
CA ILE A 832 19.71 26.61 -4.96
C ILE A 832 18.88 25.42 -4.46
N VAL A 833 18.74 25.25 -3.14
CA VAL A 833 17.81 24.28 -2.54
C VAL A 833 16.74 24.99 -1.71
N ALA A 834 15.52 25.03 -2.24
CA ALA A 834 14.34 25.54 -1.56
C ALA A 834 13.67 24.46 -0.70
N SER A 835 13.39 24.77 0.56
CA SER A 835 12.61 23.91 1.46
C SER A 835 11.89 24.80 2.47
N GLY A 836 10.56 24.74 2.50
CA GLY A 836 9.71 25.62 3.33
C GLY A 836 9.86 25.47 4.85
N GLY A 837 10.90 24.83 5.37
CA GLY A 837 11.28 24.81 6.79
C GLY A 837 12.78 25.05 7.02
N GLY A 838 13.53 25.51 6.02
CA GLY A 838 14.96 25.86 6.10
C GLY A 838 15.90 24.68 6.30
N VAL A 839 15.87 24.06 7.49
CA VAL A 839 16.82 23.05 8.00
C VAL A 839 17.15 21.95 7.00
N SER A 840 16.12 21.28 6.44
CA SER A 840 16.35 20.17 5.50
C SER A 840 17.02 20.64 4.21
N GLY A 841 16.73 21.87 3.77
CA GLY A 841 17.41 22.53 2.66
C GLY A 841 18.87 22.79 2.98
N THR A 842 19.18 23.45 4.10
CA THR A 842 20.57 23.78 4.49
C THR A 842 21.42 22.53 4.68
N LEU A 843 20.92 21.50 5.36
CA LEU A 843 21.64 20.24 5.58
C LEU A 843 21.91 19.50 4.25
N MET A 844 20.92 19.41 3.37
CA MET A 844 21.09 18.84 2.03
C MET A 844 22.04 19.69 1.17
N GLY A 845 21.98 21.02 1.33
CA GLY A 845 22.82 22.00 0.68
C GLY A 845 24.29 21.81 0.99
N ARG A 846 24.65 21.91 2.28
CA ARG A 846 26.02 21.70 2.78
C ARG A 846 26.56 20.32 2.36
N ALA A 847 25.77 19.27 2.51
CA ALA A 847 26.16 17.89 2.18
C ALA A 847 26.28 17.57 0.67
N ARG A 848 25.91 18.50 -0.23
CA ARG A 848 25.98 18.32 -1.70
C ARG A 848 26.72 19.44 -2.43
N GLY A 849 27.01 20.57 -1.77
CA GLY A 849 27.68 21.72 -2.37
C GLY A 849 26.74 22.62 -3.18
N PHE A 850 25.49 22.79 -2.75
CA PHE A 850 24.64 23.87 -3.26
C PHE A 850 25.22 25.24 -2.88
N ARG A 851 25.08 26.25 -3.75
CA ARG A 851 25.45 27.64 -3.47
C ARG A 851 24.53 28.31 -2.46
N THR A 852 23.24 27.97 -2.42
CA THR A 852 22.24 28.68 -1.61
C THR A 852 21.16 27.74 -1.07
N SER A 853 20.74 27.95 0.17
CA SER A 853 19.53 27.37 0.78
C SER A 853 18.46 28.44 0.88
N THR A 854 17.18 28.12 0.66
CA THR A 854 16.08 29.09 0.79
C THR A 854 14.77 28.44 1.26
N THR A 855 13.83 29.26 1.73
CA THR A 855 12.42 28.91 1.98
C THR A 855 11.49 29.44 0.89
N ASP A 856 12.00 30.32 0.03
CA ASP A 856 11.31 30.91 -1.10
C ASP A 856 11.53 30.12 -2.39
N THR A 857 10.45 29.84 -3.11
CA THR A 857 10.52 29.20 -4.43
C THR A 857 10.88 30.17 -5.54
N ASP A 858 10.63 31.47 -5.34
CA ASP A 858 10.64 32.46 -6.39
C ASP A 858 12.08 32.87 -6.73
N THR A 859 12.94 32.90 -5.71
CA THR A 859 14.40 32.88 -5.79
C THR A 859 14.92 31.78 -6.71
N VAL A 860 14.32 30.58 -6.72
CA VAL A 860 14.76 29.47 -7.60
C VAL A 860 14.36 29.72 -9.06
N PHE A 861 13.19 30.31 -9.30
CA PHE A 861 12.72 30.62 -10.65
C PHE A 861 13.46 31.83 -11.25
N ALA A 862 13.78 32.83 -10.42
CA ALA A 862 14.47 34.07 -10.83
C ALA A 862 16.00 33.91 -11.00
N ASP A 863 16.62 32.90 -10.40
CA ASP A 863 18.08 32.72 -10.41
C ASP A 863 18.61 32.44 -11.83
N PRO A 864 19.53 33.26 -12.37
CA PRO A 864 20.03 33.10 -13.74
C PRO A 864 20.97 31.90 -13.90
N ALA A 865 21.60 31.42 -12.82
CA ALA A 865 22.51 30.27 -12.86
C ALA A 865 21.78 28.91 -12.83
N THR A 866 20.49 28.89 -12.49
CA THR A 866 19.64 27.70 -12.52
C THR A 866 19.17 27.41 -13.94
N ASP A 867 19.54 26.26 -14.49
CA ASP A 867 19.07 25.75 -15.79
C ASP A 867 17.91 24.75 -15.61
N LEU A 868 17.96 23.94 -14.54
CA LEU A 868 16.98 22.89 -14.21
C LEU A 868 16.46 23.03 -12.78
N VAL A 869 15.13 23.00 -12.63
CA VAL A 869 14.43 22.92 -11.34
C VAL A 869 13.94 21.49 -11.08
N VAL A 870 14.40 20.89 -9.97
CA VAL A 870 13.97 19.56 -9.51
C VAL A 870 12.90 19.70 -8.43
N VAL A 871 11.65 19.45 -8.79
CA VAL A 871 10.48 19.47 -7.88
C VAL A 871 10.33 18.12 -7.19
N SER A 872 10.39 18.11 -5.86
CA SER A 872 10.35 16.90 -5.01
C SER A 872 9.71 17.16 -3.63
N THR A 873 8.59 17.88 -3.68
CA THR A 873 7.74 18.29 -2.56
C THR A 873 6.60 17.26 -2.32
N PRO A 874 5.57 17.56 -1.49
CA PRO A 874 4.32 16.80 -1.51
C PRO A 874 3.56 17.00 -2.83
N HIS A 875 2.87 15.95 -3.29
CA HIS A 875 2.35 15.82 -4.66
C HIS A 875 1.44 16.99 -5.10
N ASN A 876 0.65 17.55 -4.18
CA ASN A 876 -0.29 18.64 -4.43
C ASN A 876 0.35 19.96 -4.91
N SER A 877 1.67 20.10 -4.79
CA SER A 877 2.41 21.29 -5.24
C SER A 877 3.13 21.10 -6.58
N HIS A 878 3.17 19.88 -7.13
CA HIS A 878 4.04 19.52 -8.25
C HIS A 878 3.74 20.29 -9.54
N ALA A 879 2.49 20.30 -9.99
CA ALA A 879 2.10 20.92 -11.25
C ALA A 879 2.32 22.45 -11.24
N ALA A 880 1.94 23.13 -10.15
CA ALA A 880 2.12 24.57 -10.01
C ALA A 880 3.61 24.96 -10.00
N LEU A 881 4.46 24.22 -9.27
CA LEU A 881 5.91 24.50 -9.24
C LEU A 881 6.59 24.19 -10.59
N ALA A 882 6.12 23.18 -11.31
CA ALA A 882 6.60 22.87 -12.66
C ALA A 882 6.18 23.93 -13.70
N ALA A 883 4.94 24.44 -13.61
CA ALA A 883 4.44 25.49 -14.50
C ALA A 883 5.28 26.77 -14.36
N ARG A 884 5.50 27.21 -13.12
CA ARG A 884 6.33 28.40 -12.81
C ARG A 884 7.78 28.26 -13.27
N ALA A 885 8.35 27.06 -13.27
CA ALA A 885 9.68 26.81 -13.84
C ALA A 885 9.67 27.05 -15.37
N LEU A 886 8.69 26.52 -16.09
CA LEU A 886 8.56 26.66 -17.55
C LEU A 886 8.25 28.11 -17.97
N GLU A 887 7.39 28.80 -17.21
CA GLU A 887 7.08 30.24 -17.37
C GLU A 887 8.35 31.10 -17.21
N ALA A 888 9.18 30.80 -16.21
CA ALA A 888 10.49 31.40 -16.01
C ALA A 888 11.57 30.94 -17.02
N GLY A 889 11.22 30.10 -18.00
CA GLY A 889 12.12 29.63 -19.05
C GLY A 889 13.13 28.57 -18.60
N LYS A 890 12.90 27.94 -17.43
CA LYS A 890 13.76 26.89 -16.86
C LYS A 890 13.28 25.50 -17.30
N ALA A 891 14.18 24.52 -17.30
CA ALA A 891 13.79 23.12 -17.39
C ALA A 891 13.17 22.65 -16.06
N ALA A 892 12.24 21.68 -16.12
CA ALA A 892 11.57 21.11 -14.95
C ALA A 892 11.73 19.58 -14.91
N PHE A 893 12.18 19.04 -13.76
CA PHE A 893 12.14 17.61 -13.43
C PHE A 893 11.25 17.40 -12.20
N VAL A 894 10.21 16.59 -12.33
CA VAL A 894 9.16 16.44 -11.30
C VAL A 894 9.18 15.02 -10.75
N GLU A 895 9.38 14.84 -9.44
CA GLU A 895 9.12 13.54 -8.77
C GLU A 895 7.66 13.16 -9.01
N LYS A 896 7.31 11.89 -9.26
CA LYS A 896 5.92 11.55 -9.62
C LYS A 896 4.95 11.81 -8.44
N PRO A 897 3.64 12.01 -8.67
CA PRO A 897 2.98 12.22 -9.95
C PRO A 897 3.26 13.64 -10.48
N LEU A 898 2.88 13.92 -11.72
CA LEU A 898 3.00 15.25 -12.31
C LEU A 898 1.98 16.24 -11.72
N ALA A 899 0.78 15.74 -11.38
CA ALA A 899 -0.35 16.49 -10.83
C ALA A 899 -1.21 15.56 -9.94
N LEU A 900 -2.10 16.13 -9.13
CA LEU A 900 -3.15 15.38 -8.43
C LEU A 900 -4.51 15.47 -9.13
N THR A 901 -4.91 16.65 -9.62
CA THR A 901 -6.18 16.82 -10.34
C THR A 901 -5.96 17.07 -11.83
N LEU A 902 -7.02 16.88 -12.64
CA LEU A 902 -7.00 17.25 -14.05
C LEU A 902 -6.82 18.77 -14.23
N ALA A 903 -7.44 19.59 -13.37
CA ALA A 903 -7.32 21.04 -13.46
C ALA A 903 -5.87 21.53 -13.27
N ASP A 904 -5.12 20.90 -12.35
CA ASP A 904 -3.69 21.15 -12.14
C ASP A 904 -2.86 20.73 -13.36
N LEU A 905 -3.17 19.57 -13.95
CA LEU A 905 -2.48 19.03 -15.11
C LEU A 905 -2.72 19.91 -16.36
N ASP A 906 -3.97 20.30 -16.60
CA ASP A 906 -4.36 21.17 -17.70
C ASP A 906 -3.74 22.57 -17.55
N ALA A 907 -3.51 23.05 -16.32
CA ALA A 907 -2.80 24.30 -16.07
C ALA A 907 -1.32 24.20 -16.43
N LEU A 908 -0.66 23.10 -16.07
CA LEU A 908 0.72 22.83 -16.47
C LEU A 908 0.88 22.66 -17.98
N GLU A 909 -0.06 21.98 -18.64
CA GLU A 909 -0.04 21.78 -20.10
C GLU A 909 -0.20 23.13 -20.83
N ARG A 910 -1.10 24.01 -20.38
CA ARG A 910 -1.18 25.40 -20.88
C ARG A 910 0.11 26.19 -20.69
N ALA A 911 0.80 26.06 -19.55
CA ALA A 911 2.08 26.72 -19.33
C ALA A 911 3.19 26.20 -20.27
N TYR A 912 3.22 24.87 -20.50
CA TYR A 912 4.13 24.23 -21.45
C TYR A 912 3.88 24.72 -22.89
N ASP A 913 2.62 24.68 -23.35
CA ASP A 913 2.23 25.09 -24.69
C ASP A 913 2.47 26.60 -24.93
N THR A 914 2.20 27.44 -23.92
CA THR A 914 2.48 28.89 -24.00
C THR A 914 3.97 29.16 -24.19
N ALA A 915 4.84 28.43 -23.49
CA ALA A 915 6.29 28.54 -23.66
C ALA A 915 6.76 28.09 -25.05
N ALA A 916 6.17 27.01 -25.60
CA ALA A 916 6.46 26.53 -26.95
C ALA A 916 5.99 27.52 -28.03
N GLN A 917 4.77 28.07 -27.89
CA GLN A 917 4.22 29.08 -28.80
C GLN A 917 5.03 30.39 -28.77
N ALA A 918 5.62 30.74 -27.64
CA ALA A 918 6.56 31.86 -27.49
C ALA A 918 7.97 31.58 -28.07
N GLY A 919 8.14 30.52 -28.88
CA GLY A 919 9.40 30.18 -29.55
C GLY A 919 10.49 29.61 -28.64
N ARG A 920 10.16 29.25 -27.39
CA ARG A 920 11.08 28.55 -26.49
C ARG A 920 11.02 27.04 -26.73
N SER A 921 12.03 26.32 -26.25
CA SER A 921 12.02 24.85 -26.18
C SER A 921 11.75 24.38 -24.74
N PRO A 922 10.50 24.36 -24.26
CA PRO A 922 10.18 23.97 -22.89
C PRO A 922 10.59 22.52 -22.62
N PHE A 923 11.33 22.31 -21.52
CA PHE A 923 11.84 21.00 -21.13
C PHE A 923 11.13 20.54 -19.86
N LEU A 924 10.26 19.53 -19.99
CA LEU A 924 9.55 18.91 -18.88
C LEU A 924 9.90 17.43 -18.80
N MET A 925 10.20 16.96 -17.60
CA MET A 925 10.59 15.58 -17.29
C MET A 925 9.91 15.11 -16.00
N VAL A 926 9.54 13.84 -15.92
CA VAL A 926 9.00 13.21 -14.69
C VAL A 926 9.92 12.10 -14.22
N GLY A 927 9.93 11.84 -12.91
CA GLY A 927 10.63 10.75 -12.23
C GLY A 927 10.18 9.32 -12.59
N PHE A 928 9.77 9.07 -13.83
CA PHE A 928 9.43 7.77 -14.40
C PHE A 928 10.68 6.91 -14.68
N ASN A 929 11.48 6.74 -13.63
CA ASN A 929 12.79 6.12 -13.62
C ASN A 929 12.84 4.71 -14.23
N ARG A 930 11.75 3.94 -14.16
CA ARG A 930 11.73 2.51 -14.53
C ARG A 930 12.07 2.28 -16.01
N ARG A 931 11.71 3.23 -16.90
CA ARG A 931 12.12 3.24 -18.32
C ARG A 931 13.63 3.09 -18.48
N PHE A 932 14.41 3.78 -17.64
CA PHE A 932 15.86 3.92 -17.73
C PHE A 932 16.64 2.77 -17.06
N SER A 933 15.96 1.80 -16.45
CA SER A 933 16.66 0.65 -15.86
C SER A 933 17.32 -0.21 -16.97
N PRO A 934 18.52 -0.79 -16.74
CA PRO A 934 19.15 -1.67 -17.73
C PRO A 934 18.29 -2.92 -18.02
N HIS A 935 17.43 -3.30 -17.06
CA HIS A 935 16.45 -4.37 -17.19
C HIS A 935 15.35 -4.07 -18.21
N VAL A 936 14.89 -2.82 -18.29
CA VAL A 936 13.85 -2.35 -19.22
C VAL A 936 14.45 -1.93 -20.55
N GLN A 937 15.61 -1.26 -20.56
CA GLN A 937 16.32 -0.91 -21.80
C GLN A 937 16.66 -2.16 -22.65
N ALA A 938 17.22 -3.19 -22.03
CA ALA A 938 17.51 -4.45 -22.71
C ALA A 938 16.25 -5.19 -23.20
N LEU A 939 15.10 -5.02 -22.52
CA LEU A 939 13.81 -5.56 -22.94
C LEU A 939 13.27 -4.79 -24.16
N ARG A 940 13.19 -3.46 -24.06
CA ARG A 940 12.72 -2.53 -25.09
C ARG A 940 13.44 -2.76 -26.43
N ALA A 941 14.77 -2.89 -26.39
CA ALA A 941 15.59 -3.19 -27.56
C ALA A 941 15.27 -4.54 -28.25
N ARG A 942 14.59 -5.49 -27.59
CA ARG A 942 14.06 -6.71 -28.23
C ARG A 942 12.61 -6.57 -28.68
N LEU A 943 11.81 -5.73 -28.02
CA LEU A 943 10.42 -5.47 -28.42
C LEU A 943 10.36 -4.75 -29.76
N ASN A 944 11.18 -3.70 -29.94
CA ASN A 944 11.23 -2.93 -31.19
C ASN A 944 11.79 -3.74 -32.37
N ALA A 945 12.58 -4.79 -32.10
CA ALA A 945 13.12 -5.70 -33.12
C ALA A 945 12.11 -6.78 -33.58
N ARG A 946 10.83 -6.66 -33.22
CA ARG A 946 9.77 -7.64 -33.48
C ARG A 946 8.48 -6.93 -33.91
N ALA A 947 8.08 -7.12 -35.15
CA ALA A 947 6.92 -6.46 -35.78
C ALA A 947 5.55 -7.03 -35.32
N ALA A 948 5.31 -7.12 -34.01
CA ALA A 948 4.03 -7.53 -33.44
C ALA A 948 3.80 -6.87 -32.07
N PRO A 949 2.55 -6.47 -31.73
CA PRO A 949 2.27 -5.80 -30.46
C PRO A 949 2.47 -6.72 -29.23
N PRO A 950 3.11 -6.23 -28.14
CA PRO A 950 3.25 -6.98 -26.91
C PRO A 950 1.93 -7.09 -26.12
N ALA A 951 1.79 -8.19 -25.36
CA ALA A 951 0.92 -8.24 -24.20
C ALA A 951 1.77 -8.21 -22.91
N MET A 952 1.36 -7.42 -21.92
CA MET A 952 2.13 -7.18 -20.70
C MET A 952 1.30 -7.49 -19.45
N VAL A 953 1.92 -8.13 -18.46
CA VAL A 953 1.35 -8.32 -17.12
C VAL A 953 2.34 -7.81 -16.09
N MET A 954 1.92 -6.86 -15.27
CA MET A 954 2.71 -6.26 -14.20
C MET A 954 2.04 -6.57 -12.86
N THR A 955 2.82 -6.96 -11.86
CA THR A 955 2.32 -7.24 -10.50
C THR A 955 3.19 -6.49 -9.49
N VAL A 956 2.53 -5.67 -8.67
CA VAL A 956 3.17 -4.74 -7.74
C VAL A 956 2.64 -5.02 -6.32
N ASN A 957 3.44 -5.74 -5.53
CA ASN A 957 3.21 -5.97 -4.11
C ASN A 957 3.63 -4.72 -3.32
N ALA A 958 2.79 -3.69 -3.34
CA ALA A 958 3.07 -2.36 -2.81
C ALA A 958 3.12 -2.30 -1.27
N GLY A 959 2.37 -3.18 -0.60
CA GLY A 959 2.21 -3.25 0.86
C GLY A 959 1.44 -2.07 1.46
N ALA A 960 0.98 -2.21 2.71
CA ALA A 960 0.17 -1.17 3.35
C ALA A 960 1.00 0.05 3.78
N ILE A 961 0.36 1.22 3.75
CA ILE A 961 0.81 2.47 4.39
C ILE A 961 -0.19 2.79 5.52
N PRO A 962 0.26 3.27 6.69
CA PRO A 962 -0.64 3.74 7.76
C PRO A 962 -1.64 4.80 7.28
N LEU A 963 -2.83 4.84 7.89
CA LEU A 963 -3.94 5.72 7.47
C LEU A 963 -3.70 7.20 7.82
N ASP A 964 -2.85 7.45 8.81
CA ASP A 964 -2.38 8.76 9.29
C ASP A 964 -1.22 9.35 8.45
N HIS A 965 -0.70 8.60 7.48
CA HIS A 965 0.41 9.07 6.64
C HIS A 965 -0.10 9.96 5.49
N TRP A 966 0.52 11.12 5.30
CA TRP A 966 0.13 12.17 4.34
C TRP A 966 -0.20 11.72 2.91
N THR A 967 0.33 10.59 2.43
CA THR A 967 -0.03 10.02 1.12
C THR A 967 -1.49 9.56 1.03
N GLN A 968 -2.16 9.31 2.16
CA GLN A 968 -3.58 8.92 2.25
C GLN A 968 -4.53 10.12 2.26
N ASP A 969 -4.01 11.34 2.49
CA ASP A 969 -4.77 12.58 2.34
C ASP A 969 -5.15 12.76 0.85
N PRO A 970 -6.45 12.85 0.50
CA PRO A 970 -6.89 13.05 -0.89
C PRO A 970 -6.37 14.35 -1.52
N ALA A 971 -6.19 15.41 -0.73
CA ALA A 971 -5.80 16.75 -1.17
C ALA A 971 -4.28 16.99 -1.15
N GLN A 972 -3.52 16.30 -0.29
CA GLN A 972 -2.06 16.41 -0.25
C GLN A 972 -1.33 15.26 -0.99
N GLY A 973 -1.86 14.04 -0.89
CA GLY A 973 -1.20 12.81 -1.31
C GLY A 973 -1.82 12.10 -2.51
N GLY A 974 -3.15 12.07 -2.60
CA GLY A 974 -3.89 11.45 -3.71
C GLY A 974 -3.82 9.91 -3.78
N GLY A 975 -3.41 9.24 -2.70
CA GLY A 975 -3.27 7.78 -2.65
C GLY A 975 -2.13 7.22 -3.50
N ARG A 976 -1.95 5.90 -3.48
CA ARG A 976 -0.87 5.21 -4.19
C ARG A 976 -1.18 4.94 -5.66
N LEU A 977 -2.43 5.05 -6.09
CA LEU A 977 -2.80 4.94 -7.50
C LEU A 977 -2.21 6.11 -8.30
N ILE A 978 -2.48 7.35 -7.88
CA ILE A 978 -1.81 8.53 -8.44
C ILE A 978 -0.33 8.54 -8.02
N GLY A 979 -0.03 8.34 -6.74
CA GLY A 979 1.32 8.51 -6.16
C GLY A 979 2.38 7.42 -6.46
N GLU A 980 2.02 6.25 -7.00
CA GLU A 980 3.00 5.23 -7.43
C GLU A 980 2.55 4.37 -8.63
N ALA A 981 1.27 4.02 -8.78
CA ALA A 981 0.82 3.17 -9.90
C ALA A 981 1.05 3.84 -11.28
N CYS A 982 1.11 5.17 -11.31
CA CYS A 982 1.56 5.97 -12.46
C CYS A 982 2.84 5.46 -13.14
N HIS A 983 3.84 5.00 -12.37
CA HIS A 983 5.09 4.44 -12.93
C HIS A 983 4.88 3.19 -13.79
N PHE A 984 3.78 2.47 -13.61
CA PHE A 984 3.49 1.22 -14.32
C PHE A 984 2.58 1.47 -15.53
N VAL A 985 1.71 2.48 -15.46
CA VAL A 985 1.02 3.04 -16.65
C VAL A 985 2.06 3.62 -17.62
N ASP A 986 2.99 4.43 -17.10
CA ASP A 986 4.16 4.91 -17.84
C ASP A 986 4.97 3.77 -18.47
N LEU A 987 5.39 2.79 -17.66
CA LEU A 987 6.24 1.70 -18.13
C LEU A 987 5.53 0.82 -19.18
N ALA A 988 4.22 0.64 -19.05
CA ALA A 988 3.41 -0.03 -20.06
C ALA A 988 3.35 0.78 -21.35
N ARG A 989 3.11 2.10 -21.27
CA ARG A 989 3.09 3.01 -22.42
C ARG A 989 4.44 3.09 -23.13
N TYR A 990 5.56 3.05 -22.39
CA TYR A 990 6.90 2.96 -22.95
C TYR A 990 7.15 1.64 -23.66
N LEU A 991 6.81 0.50 -23.03
CA LEU A 991 7.02 -0.82 -23.62
C LEU A 991 6.09 -1.10 -24.82
N ALA A 992 4.90 -0.49 -24.85
CA ALA A 992 3.93 -0.59 -25.95
C ALA A 992 4.32 0.19 -27.20
N ASP A 993 5.00 1.34 -27.07
CA ASP A 993 5.38 2.24 -28.20
C ASP A 993 4.20 2.89 -28.95
N ALA A 994 3.02 2.96 -28.35
CA ALA A 994 1.83 3.53 -28.98
C ALA A 994 0.91 4.20 -27.94
N PRO A 995 0.14 5.24 -28.34
CA PRO A 995 -0.81 5.94 -27.47
C PRO A 995 -1.80 5.03 -26.73
N ILE A 996 -2.23 5.46 -25.55
CA ILE A 996 -3.26 4.82 -24.72
C ILE A 996 -4.63 5.15 -25.32
N VAL A 997 -5.28 4.18 -25.94
CA VAL A 997 -6.62 4.34 -26.56
C VAL A 997 -7.75 3.79 -25.69
N ARG A 998 -7.42 3.05 -24.62
CA ARG A 998 -8.40 2.54 -23.64
C ARG A 998 -7.75 2.35 -22.28
N ALA A 999 -8.42 2.82 -21.23
CA ALA A 999 -7.99 2.63 -19.84
C ALA A 999 -9.18 2.31 -18.92
N GLN A 1000 -9.07 1.22 -18.16
CA GLN A 1000 -10.06 0.73 -17.19
C GLN A 1000 -9.37 0.39 -15.86
N ILE A 1001 -10.11 0.51 -14.75
CA ILE A 1001 -9.65 0.17 -13.39
C ILE A 1001 -10.79 -0.46 -12.59
N ASP A 1002 -10.43 -1.50 -11.85
CA ASP A 1002 -11.29 -2.23 -10.92
C ASP A 1002 -10.47 -2.51 -9.65
N GLY A 1003 -11.08 -2.60 -8.46
CA GLY A 1003 -10.29 -2.80 -7.24
C GLY A 1003 -11.12 -3.09 -5.99
N LEU A 1004 -10.44 -3.20 -4.84
CA LEU A 1004 -11.12 -3.37 -3.55
C LEU A 1004 -11.82 -2.07 -3.16
N ARG A 1005 -13.16 -2.09 -3.19
CA ARG A 1005 -13.97 -0.99 -2.65
C ARG A 1005 -13.67 -0.81 -1.14
N PRO A 1006 -13.71 0.42 -0.62
CA PRO A 1006 -13.41 0.66 0.79
C PRO A 1006 -14.49 0.09 1.71
N THR A 1007 -14.06 -0.60 2.76
CA THR A 1007 -14.88 -0.89 3.94
C THR A 1007 -14.30 -0.12 5.13
N ALA A 1008 -15.12 0.15 6.16
CA ALA A 1008 -14.72 0.97 7.30
C ALA A 1008 -13.43 0.41 7.95
N GLY A 1009 -12.37 1.23 7.94
CA GLY A 1009 -11.05 0.87 8.50
C GLY A 1009 -10.12 0.06 7.59
N ALA A 1010 -10.41 -0.12 6.30
CA ALA A 1010 -9.61 -0.95 5.38
C ALA A 1010 -8.88 -0.18 4.25
N HIS A 1011 -7.69 -0.65 3.87
CA HIS A 1011 -6.83 -0.08 2.81
C HIS A 1011 -7.32 -0.34 1.36
N GLY A 1012 -8.64 -0.28 1.10
CA GLY A 1012 -9.22 -0.60 -0.21
C GLY A 1012 -8.70 0.31 -1.34
N HIS A 1013 -8.66 1.62 -1.07
CA HIS A 1013 -8.27 2.71 -1.98
C HIS A 1013 -6.94 2.51 -2.73
N ASP A 1014 -6.00 1.73 -2.17
CA ASP A 1014 -4.67 1.49 -2.75
C ASP A 1014 -4.52 0.12 -3.44
N THR A 1015 -5.61 -0.66 -3.62
CA THR A 1015 -5.54 -2.03 -4.17
C THR A 1015 -6.46 -2.21 -5.37
N ALA A 1016 -5.87 -2.20 -6.58
CA ALA A 1016 -6.58 -2.22 -7.85
C ALA A 1016 -5.88 -3.05 -8.95
N THR A 1017 -6.63 -3.35 -10.01
CA THR A 1017 -6.13 -3.83 -11.30
C THR A 1017 -6.49 -2.80 -12.36
N ILE A 1018 -5.48 -2.24 -13.02
CA ILE A 1018 -5.63 -1.33 -14.16
C ILE A 1018 -5.42 -2.15 -15.44
N THR A 1019 -6.27 -1.97 -16.46
CA THR A 1019 -6.05 -2.54 -17.79
C THR A 1019 -6.00 -1.45 -18.86
N LEU A 1020 -4.99 -1.53 -19.72
CA LEU A 1020 -4.68 -0.57 -20.79
C LEU A 1020 -4.72 -1.27 -22.16
N GLY A 1021 -5.24 -0.57 -23.17
CA GLY A 1021 -5.11 -0.91 -24.59
C GLY A 1021 -4.43 0.24 -25.35
N PHE A 1022 -3.55 -0.09 -26.28
CA PHE A 1022 -2.72 0.88 -27.01
C PHE A 1022 -3.01 0.85 -28.52
N ALA A 1023 -2.77 1.96 -29.22
CA ALA A 1023 -3.17 2.17 -30.62
C ALA A 1023 -2.63 1.12 -31.62
N ASN A 1024 -1.52 0.44 -31.29
CA ASN A 1024 -0.95 -0.62 -32.12
C ASN A 1024 -1.46 -2.05 -31.79
N GLY A 1025 -2.53 -2.18 -30.98
CA GLY A 1025 -3.07 -3.47 -30.55
C GLY A 1025 -2.30 -4.15 -29.42
N ALA A 1026 -1.38 -3.43 -28.76
CA ALA A 1026 -0.77 -3.88 -27.51
C ALA A 1026 -1.75 -3.77 -26.33
N VAL A 1027 -1.49 -4.53 -25.26
CA VAL A 1027 -2.26 -4.48 -24.01
C VAL A 1027 -1.37 -4.62 -22.79
N ALA A 1028 -1.77 -3.99 -21.68
CA ALA A 1028 -1.15 -4.19 -20.37
C ALA A 1028 -2.20 -4.39 -19.28
N THR A 1029 -1.98 -5.36 -18.39
CA THR A 1029 -2.70 -5.49 -17.11
C THR A 1029 -1.73 -5.22 -15.96
N ILE A 1030 -2.05 -4.28 -15.09
CA ILE A 1030 -1.23 -3.84 -13.96
C ILE A 1030 -2.01 -4.15 -12.68
N HIS A 1031 -1.60 -5.20 -11.98
CA HIS A 1031 -2.09 -5.52 -10.64
C HIS A 1031 -1.28 -4.72 -9.61
N TYR A 1032 -1.91 -3.75 -8.94
CA TYR A 1032 -1.30 -2.91 -7.92
C TYR A 1032 -1.93 -3.23 -6.55
N PHE A 1033 -1.16 -3.86 -5.66
CA PHE A 1033 -1.67 -4.50 -4.44
C PHE A 1033 -1.02 -3.93 -3.17
N ALA A 1034 -1.75 -3.08 -2.43
CA ALA A 1034 -1.33 -2.59 -1.12
C ALA A 1034 -1.68 -3.54 0.04
N ASN A 1035 -2.59 -4.50 -0.15
CA ASN A 1035 -2.93 -5.52 0.84
C ASN A 1035 -1.87 -6.64 1.03
N GLY A 1036 -0.86 -6.72 0.16
CA GLY A 1036 0.10 -7.84 0.14
C GLY A 1036 1.25 -7.76 1.16
N HIS A 1037 1.74 -8.94 1.57
CA HIS A 1037 2.76 -9.07 2.61
C HIS A 1037 4.17 -8.69 2.11
N LYS A 1038 4.90 -7.88 2.90
CA LYS A 1038 6.25 -7.35 2.57
C LYS A 1038 7.32 -8.41 2.31
N GLY A 1039 7.09 -9.67 2.73
CA GLY A 1039 7.99 -10.81 2.47
C GLY A 1039 7.96 -11.39 1.05
N VAL A 1040 7.16 -10.82 0.13
CA VAL A 1040 7.15 -11.15 -1.31
C VAL A 1040 7.74 -9.98 -2.09
N ALA A 1041 8.55 -10.28 -3.12
CA ALA A 1041 9.25 -9.27 -3.92
C ALA A 1041 8.29 -8.21 -4.51
N LYS A 1042 8.70 -6.94 -4.51
CA LYS A 1042 7.79 -5.82 -4.78
C LYS A 1042 7.23 -5.84 -6.21
N GLU A 1043 8.06 -6.11 -7.21
CA GLU A 1043 7.70 -5.86 -8.62
C GLU A 1043 8.04 -7.07 -9.51
N ARG A 1044 7.07 -7.57 -10.28
CA ARG A 1044 7.25 -8.62 -11.31
C ARG A 1044 6.58 -8.17 -12.60
N ILE A 1045 7.26 -8.33 -13.74
CA ILE A 1045 6.74 -7.95 -15.06
C ILE A 1045 6.99 -9.12 -16.02
N GLU A 1046 5.95 -9.58 -16.71
CA GLU A 1046 6.04 -10.56 -17.79
C GLU A 1046 5.47 -9.97 -19.09
N VAL A 1047 6.22 -10.12 -20.20
CA VAL A 1047 5.87 -9.54 -21.51
C VAL A 1047 5.92 -10.63 -22.59
N PHE A 1048 4.88 -10.70 -23.41
CA PHE A 1048 4.62 -11.76 -24.38
C PHE A 1048 4.52 -11.15 -25.78
N GLN A 1049 5.37 -11.56 -26.72
CA GLN A 1049 5.44 -10.97 -28.07
C GLN A 1049 6.09 -11.94 -29.08
N ALA A 1050 5.39 -12.26 -30.18
CA ALA A 1050 5.92 -13.02 -31.32
C ALA A 1050 6.79 -14.25 -30.96
N GLY A 1051 6.23 -15.18 -30.19
CA GLY A 1051 6.94 -16.41 -29.75
C GLY A 1051 7.90 -16.24 -28.56
N ALA A 1052 8.20 -15.01 -28.14
CA ALA A 1052 9.04 -14.73 -26.98
C ALA A 1052 8.23 -14.35 -25.73
N VAL A 1053 8.76 -14.73 -24.57
CA VAL A 1053 8.26 -14.34 -23.25
C VAL A 1053 9.43 -13.84 -22.42
N TYR A 1054 9.38 -12.59 -21.99
CA TYR A 1054 10.35 -11.95 -21.10
C TYR A 1054 9.79 -11.91 -19.69
N ALA A 1055 10.64 -12.16 -18.69
CA ALA A 1055 10.28 -12.09 -17.27
C ALA A 1055 11.33 -11.28 -16.51
N LEU A 1056 10.90 -10.14 -15.95
CA LEU A 1056 11.66 -9.24 -15.10
C LEU A 1056 11.23 -9.44 -13.64
N ASP A 1057 12.20 -9.76 -12.80
CA ASP A 1057 12.06 -10.07 -11.38
C ASP A 1057 12.71 -8.94 -10.55
N ASN A 1058 11.87 -8.13 -9.93
CA ASN A 1058 12.15 -7.07 -8.96
C ASN A 1058 13.27 -6.08 -9.34
N PHE A 1059 13.47 -5.83 -10.63
CA PHE A 1059 14.60 -5.04 -11.15
C PHE A 1059 15.99 -5.54 -10.67
N ARG A 1060 16.10 -6.86 -10.48
CA ARG A 1060 17.32 -7.59 -10.13
C ARG A 1060 17.74 -8.60 -11.21
N ARG A 1061 16.77 -9.12 -11.99
CA ARG A 1061 17.02 -10.10 -13.05
C ARG A 1061 15.98 -10.04 -14.16
N THR A 1062 16.41 -10.04 -15.42
CA THR A 1062 15.52 -10.25 -16.59
C THR A 1062 15.96 -11.49 -17.35
N ARG A 1063 15.01 -12.33 -17.76
CA ARG A 1063 15.23 -13.51 -18.62
C ARG A 1063 14.28 -13.49 -19.81
N ALA A 1064 14.63 -14.20 -20.88
CA ALA A 1064 13.71 -14.52 -21.97
C ALA A 1064 13.59 -16.04 -22.15
N VAL A 1065 12.46 -16.45 -22.74
CA VAL A 1065 12.24 -17.75 -23.37
C VAL A 1065 11.71 -17.45 -24.78
N GLY A 1066 12.14 -18.19 -25.81
CA GLY A 1066 11.77 -17.89 -27.20
C GLY A 1066 12.57 -16.76 -27.88
N ASP A 1067 13.57 -16.19 -27.20
CA ASP A 1067 14.56 -15.30 -27.82
C ASP A 1067 15.98 -15.84 -27.59
N LYS A 1068 16.68 -16.19 -28.68
CA LYS A 1068 18.08 -16.66 -28.64
C LYS A 1068 19.10 -15.51 -28.51
N GLY A 1069 18.73 -14.29 -28.89
CA GLY A 1069 19.60 -13.11 -28.82
C GLY A 1069 19.59 -12.42 -27.46
N PHE A 1070 18.58 -12.67 -26.62
CA PHE A 1070 18.46 -12.01 -25.31
C PHE A 1070 19.36 -12.66 -24.25
N LYS A 1071 20.45 -11.97 -23.88
CA LYS A 1071 21.30 -12.34 -22.74
C LYS A 1071 20.59 -12.01 -21.42
N THR A 1072 20.66 -12.92 -20.43
CA THR A 1072 20.03 -12.73 -19.11
C THR A 1072 20.68 -11.57 -18.34
N VAL A 1073 19.98 -10.46 -18.19
CA VAL A 1073 20.41 -9.30 -17.39
C VAL A 1073 20.35 -9.64 -15.90
N ARG A 1074 21.38 -9.26 -15.13
CA ARG A 1074 21.45 -9.37 -13.66
C ARG A 1074 22.15 -8.15 -13.09
N SER A 1075 21.68 -7.66 -11.95
CA SER A 1075 22.30 -6.59 -11.15
C SER A 1075 22.65 -7.11 -9.75
N ARG A 1076 23.58 -6.43 -9.05
CA ARG A 1076 24.01 -6.81 -7.68
C ARG A 1076 22.90 -6.48 -6.65
N GLY A 1077 22.43 -5.23 -6.66
CA GLY A 1077 21.26 -4.76 -5.91
C GLY A 1077 20.00 -4.70 -6.79
N GLN A 1078 18.98 -3.97 -6.34
CA GLN A 1078 17.83 -3.57 -7.17
C GLN A 1078 18.18 -2.31 -7.96
N ASP A 1079 18.10 -2.35 -9.29
CA ASP A 1079 18.36 -1.20 -10.16
C ASP A 1079 17.13 -0.83 -10.98
N LYS A 1080 16.38 0.16 -10.49
CA LYS A 1080 15.21 0.73 -11.18
C LYS A 1080 15.56 1.89 -12.12
N GLY A 1081 16.84 2.18 -12.40
CA GLY A 1081 17.21 3.23 -13.35
C GLY A 1081 17.16 4.67 -12.83
N ASN A 1082 17.06 4.91 -11.51
CA ASN A 1082 17.02 6.28 -10.94
C ASN A 1082 18.20 7.14 -11.41
N ALA A 1083 19.42 6.61 -11.32
CA ALA A 1083 20.63 7.32 -11.73
C ALA A 1083 20.69 7.53 -13.26
N ALA A 1084 20.22 6.55 -14.05
CA ALA A 1084 20.18 6.65 -15.51
C ALA A 1084 19.12 7.66 -16.01
N CYS A 1085 18.00 7.79 -15.30
CA CYS A 1085 16.96 8.81 -15.56
C CYS A 1085 17.51 10.24 -15.35
N VAL A 1086 18.19 10.48 -14.23
CA VAL A 1086 18.84 11.76 -13.95
C VAL A 1086 19.99 12.03 -14.93
N ALA A 1087 20.85 11.04 -15.20
CA ALA A 1087 21.93 11.18 -16.17
C ALA A 1087 21.41 11.54 -17.56
N ALA A 1088 20.40 10.82 -18.08
CA ALA A 1088 19.78 11.14 -19.37
C ALA A 1088 19.15 12.55 -19.41
N THR A 1089 18.64 13.04 -18.26
CA THR A 1089 18.10 14.40 -18.15
C THR A 1089 19.22 15.45 -18.31
N ILE A 1090 20.30 15.32 -17.55
CA ILE A 1090 21.44 16.25 -17.59
C ILE A 1090 22.18 16.15 -18.93
N ASP A 1091 22.38 14.95 -19.47
CA ASP A 1091 22.98 14.71 -20.79
C ASP A 1091 22.22 15.41 -21.91
N SER A 1092 20.88 15.43 -21.84
CA SER A 1092 20.06 16.06 -22.88
C SER A 1092 20.17 17.59 -22.81
N LEU A 1093 20.03 18.17 -21.62
CA LEU A 1093 20.24 19.61 -21.38
C LEU A 1093 21.64 20.06 -21.80
N THR A 1094 22.66 19.28 -21.46
CA THR A 1094 24.08 19.53 -21.83
C THR A 1094 24.31 19.57 -23.36
N ARG A 1095 23.40 18.98 -24.15
CA ARG A 1095 23.46 18.91 -25.63
C ARG A 1095 22.38 19.74 -26.31
N ALA A 1096 21.62 20.54 -25.56
CA ALA A 1096 20.42 21.26 -26.02
C ALA A 1096 19.41 20.36 -26.77
N ALA A 1097 19.27 19.10 -26.36
CA ALA A 1097 18.40 18.11 -26.98
C ALA A 1097 17.03 18.01 -26.28
N PRO A 1098 15.99 17.44 -26.95
CA PRO A 1098 14.66 17.28 -26.36
C PRO A 1098 14.62 16.46 -25.06
N ALA A 1099 13.56 16.61 -24.27
CA ALA A 1099 13.38 15.85 -23.04
C ALA A 1099 13.39 14.32 -23.29
N PRO A 1100 14.07 13.50 -22.46
CA PRO A 1100 14.15 12.04 -22.65
C PRO A 1100 12.83 11.27 -22.62
N ILE A 1101 11.73 11.91 -22.20
CA ILE A 1101 10.36 11.46 -22.38
C ILE A 1101 9.60 12.61 -23.08
N PRO A 1102 8.88 12.38 -24.20
CA PRO A 1102 8.10 13.43 -24.84
C PRO A 1102 7.01 13.96 -23.92
N ALA A 1103 6.81 15.28 -23.86
CA ALA A 1103 5.82 15.92 -22.99
C ALA A 1103 4.39 15.37 -23.19
N ALA A 1104 4.01 15.08 -24.44
CA ALA A 1104 2.73 14.44 -24.76
C ALA A 1104 2.53 13.08 -24.06
N GLU A 1105 3.58 12.27 -23.86
CA GLU A 1105 3.47 11.03 -23.08
C GLU A 1105 3.31 11.30 -21.58
N LEU A 1106 3.93 12.37 -21.06
CA LEU A 1106 3.84 12.77 -19.66
C LEU A 1106 2.41 13.24 -19.33
N PHE A 1107 1.80 14.03 -20.20
CA PHE A 1107 0.41 14.48 -20.07
C PHE A 1107 -0.57 13.32 -20.29
N GLU A 1108 -0.40 12.51 -21.34
CA GLU A 1108 -1.21 11.31 -21.61
C GLU A 1108 -1.25 10.34 -20.42
N VAL A 1109 -0.09 9.97 -19.89
CA VAL A 1109 0.01 9.05 -18.74
C VAL A 1109 -0.59 9.67 -17.48
N SER A 1110 -0.30 10.94 -17.20
CA SER A 1110 -0.80 11.61 -15.98
C SER A 1110 -2.32 11.76 -16.02
N ARG A 1111 -2.87 12.21 -17.17
CA ARG A 1111 -4.32 12.34 -17.40
C ARG A 1111 -5.03 10.99 -17.26
N THR A 1112 -4.46 9.94 -17.86
CA THR A 1112 -4.96 8.56 -17.72
C THR A 1112 -4.99 8.12 -16.26
N VAL A 1113 -3.92 8.35 -15.49
CA VAL A 1113 -3.85 7.89 -14.09
C VAL A 1113 -4.82 8.65 -13.20
N ILE A 1114 -4.93 9.97 -13.36
CA ILE A 1114 -5.82 10.80 -12.55
C ILE A 1114 -7.28 10.43 -12.83
N ASP A 1115 -7.68 10.34 -14.10
CA ASP A 1115 -9.03 9.90 -14.48
C ASP A 1115 -9.38 8.51 -13.94
N LEU A 1116 -8.47 7.53 -14.04
CA LEU A 1116 -8.67 6.21 -13.41
C LEU A 1116 -8.84 6.32 -11.89
N ALA A 1117 -7.98 7.08 -11.22
CA ALA A 1117 -8.03 7.22 -9.76
C ALA A 1117 -9.31 7.92 -9.28
N THR A 1118 -9.72 9.02 -9.92
CA THR A 1118 -10.97 9.73 -9.62
C THR A 1118 -12.21 8.89 -9.92
N ARG A 1119 -12.20 8.06 -10.98
CA ARG A 1119 -13.27 7.09 -11.27
C ARG A 1119 -13.34 5.93 -10.28
N PHE A 1120 -12.26 5.65 -9.54
CA PHE A 1120 -12.18 4.58 -8.54
C PHE A 1120 -12.44 5.06 -7.11
N ASP A 1121 -11.96 6.26 -6.74
CA ASP A 1121 -12.15 6.88 -5.43
C ASP A 1121 -12.75 8.30 -5.57
N PRO A 1122 -14.08 8.46 -5.39
CA PRO A 1122 -14.74 9.74 -5.52
C PRO A 1122 -14.21 10.86 -4.60
N ARG A 1123 -13.50 10.53 -3.52
CA ARG A 1123 -12.85 11.52 -2.63
C ARG A 1123 -11.77 12.33 -3.36
N LEU A 1124 -11.17 11.76 -4.40
CA LEU A 1124 -10.21 12.42 -5.29
C LEU A 1124 -10.89 13.32 -6.33
N GLY A 1125 -12.23 13.30 -6.41
CA GLY A 1125 -13.03 14.07 -7.37
C GLY A 1125 -13.21 15.55 -7.02
N GLY A 1126 -12.74 16.02 -5.87
CA GLY A 1126 -12.70 17.45 -5.54
C GLY A 1126 -14.08 18.12 -5.35
N SER A 1127 -14.98 17.50 -4.58
CA SER A 1127 -16.19 18.14 -4.03
C SER A 1127 -16.13 18.10 -2.51
N ALA A 1128 -16.15 19.26 -1.85
CA ALA A 1128 -15.96 19.38 -0.41
C ALA A 1128 -17.24 19.84 0.31
N GLY A 1129 -17.73 19.01 1.24
CA GLY A 1129 -18.91 19.25 2.10
C GLY A 1129 -20.27 19.02 1.41
N GLY A 1130 -21.33 18.58 2.10
CA GLY A 1130 -21.41 17.95 3.44
C GLY A 1130 -21.44 16.40 3.36
N GLY A 1131 -21.59 15.65 4.45
CA GLY A 1131 -22.02 16.08 5.79
C GLY A 1131 -23.54 16.03 5.90
N ASP A 1132 -24.04 15.07 6.70
CA ASP A 1132 -25.46 14.78 6.99
C ASP A 1132 -26.29 14.18 5.84
N ASP A 1133 -26.15 12.86 5.63
CA ASP A 1133 -27.32 11.97 5.53
C ASP A 1133 -26.95 10.49 5.76
N ASN A 1134 -27.28 9.96 6.93
CA ASN A 1134 -27.22 8.50 7.22
C ASN A 1134 -28.14 8.14 8.40
N GLY A 1135 -29.38 8.65 8.34
CA GLY A 1135 -30.34 8.68 9.44
C GLY A 1135 -31.60 7.82 9.27
N ALA A 1136 -31.74 7.03 8.19
CA ALA A 1136 -32.85 6.09 8.04
C ALA A 1136 -32.59 5.00 6.98
N ALA A 1137 -32.47 3.73 7.40
CA ALA A 1137 -32.88 2.52 6.66
C ALA A 1137 -32.49 1.24 7.44
N ALA A 1138 -33.26 0.90 8.47
CA ALA A 1138 -33.41 -0.50 8.88
C ALA A 1138 -34.73 -1.01 8.28
N GLY A 1139 -34.65 -2.07 7.48
CA GLY A 1139 -35.77 -2.64 6.71
C GLY A 1139 -35.29 -3.80 5.85
#